data_AF-A0A9X7Z7P2-F1
#
_entry.id   AF-A0A9X7Z7P2-F1
#
_cell.length_a   1.000
_cell.length_b   1.000
_cell.length_c   1.000
_cell.angle_alpha   90.00
_cell.angle_beta   90.00
_cell.angle_gamma   90.00
#
_symmetry.space_group_name_H-M   'P 1'
#
loop_
_entity.id
_entity.type
_entity.pdbx_description
1 polymer ?
#
loop_
_entity_poly.entity_id
_entity_poly.type
_entity_poly.pdbx_seq_one_letter_code
_entity_poly.pdbx_strand_id
1 'polypeptide(L)'
;MLNQLWTTNGLLKDDDNEGVSLRFPIVVQPLRLPETEEQADLLSVQTGLMEIVTRIGLECLVVPTPILGKVFFIEQFDGAHTVADDLTENPTYVGTNGPPGSTSQGVRTVIGWSQDWLKGVLNEAGIPVEQLQRLYDTLENDDGLLWMVNSNLLVITGKSSLGLVWAMRALASDNFGHGLPNEPSLTVTSEFIGQTAQVSKGPHRSLEVDVDESNILDGPNQSERRIYSRNVSLHEVFSSVGAYSTHEGGVLPEADVQIQMNQPIDAIERALGLAARIGLECGYVQFPVTVIGPEKPRQTALNISFTVYPEAIDAVVRRDGQFLKFIAPSAKILDEMLEHVTSSWFEVPSDVEMPDWRGKIAALTSNAPDIQLRARTEVFLTRLHDTRGGVKRVDVPGHLHKTVAPWCRERDVLVEVFKDPELFSLDWSGQSEWAIMSPLLQEDLQNIKTSMFTPSVPFADAAGEVSQKLHVEVFTTVPQHVFEHNISTFKRSHLEDSSEEDLKAPLPVDFTYRNVTKAGLHWFLTDILPHLKQNPRVAAVEISTQRRPADKDLLDLPQRFLQEFFPVDVIVERESQLSRDDVTLAVHDWSGPMYVVRAHDQHGQVIREWEWESPIETRSYMPNDPRRRVVTPAVGYHISLVDGAGAVKQTLEKRSIRSVYAHFWDWYQKEVIPRIVSAKRSHTGPTPFSRLEIEVWVNGTEERLGVYEEAVSWPEALHEDLYFYTLQVLREYGETVNHPMWKTPGLVVPLVHLTNGETHAQVRAYTYGPDEITVRYGSLHQEHVHLQEQRIDISPSDVRTVTYRDGVWNVVLDTSHSETSQLLEWLNEPEPSRGTAVTSYVAESELDPPGSPIDVDDKQIRVLQNNDVIRWLNTHADELPGHYWVIDHSFEGRPIVGVELYQPVKHGLCSRRKHTLFKPTLVVLARHHANEVSSTNSAIHLMETVLRQKSLLQRVNLVIVPVHNTDGAALHRKLVKEHLYWKHHAARFNACGYEFSNDYFKSDTRFGESRVATRLWERWKPDIVLDDHGIPSHEWLQPFSGYSSPPSFPVSYWIPHAQIYTIWRELDSSAPPPPGGLLQTVSRIIHADPEIRGRNMEFLKRYLKWGNAFSPEKFPVTTVDGVITYRWSVTPSPSSTTFIGRYPKWVTADIVTEVNDETVHGDALFEVVHAHDKAHEGVLTWLSGVSPQLQRIGHSEQGFARIGLERNRPLE
;
A
#
# COMPACT_ATOMS: atom_id res chain seq x y z
N MET A 1 43.11 0.38 10.94
CA MET A 1 43.67 0.67 9.60
C MET A 1 43.19 -0.32 8.54
N LEU A 2 43.42 -1.64 8.68
CA LEU A 2 42.76 -2.64 7.80
C LEU A 2 41.24 -2.61 7.95
N ASN A 3 40.69 -2.47 9.16
CA ASN A 3 39.26 -2.20 9.33
C ASN A 3 38.79 -0.91 8.61
N GLN A 4 39.65 0.09 8.40
CA GLN A 4 39.30 1.31 7.64
C GLN A 4 39.35 1.10 6.11
N LEU A 5 40.14 0.15 5.61
CA LEU A 5 40.09 -0.30 4.20
C LEU A 5 38.72 -0.89 3.85
N TRP A 6 38.04 -1.48 4.84
CA TRP A 6 36.76 -2.18 4.70
C TRP A 6 35.54 -1.33 5.10
N THR A 7 35.69 -0.38 6.04
CA THR A 7 34.57 0.38 6.66
C THR A 7 34.27 1.72 6.01
N THR A 8 34.45 1.86 4.70
CA THR A 8 34.07 3.08 3.97
C THR A 8 32.55 3.22 3.81
N ASN A 9 31.85 3.51 4.91
CA ASN A 9 30.44 3.96 4.95
C ASN A 9 30.29 5.38 4.40
N GLY A 10 30.80 5.66 3.20
CA GLY A 10 30.79 6.98 2.59
C GLY A 10 31.18 6.96 1.11
N LEU A 11 30.40 6.26 0.29
CA LEU A 11 30.49 6.27 -1.18
C LEU A 11 29.11 6.74 -1.66
N LEU A 12 28.82 8.03 -1.80
CA LEU A 12 29.21 8.90 -2.90
C LEU A 12 29.02 10.37 -2.47
N LYS A 13 30.05 11.22 -2.60
CA LYS A 13 29.91 12.66 -2.79
C LYS A 13 30.36 12.93 -4.23
N ASP A 14 29.44 13.41 -5.07
CA ASP A 14 29.76 13.94 -6.40
C ASP A 14 30.57 15.24 -6.24
N ASP A 15 31.52 15.47 -7.14
CA ASP A 15 32.49 16.57 -7.09
C ASP A 15 31.91 17.98 -7.38
N ASP A 16 30.59 18.14 -7.52
CA ASP A 16 29.94 19.43 -7.82
C ASP A 16 29.03 19.92 -6.68
N ASN A 17 29.63 20.22 -5.51
CA ASN A 17 29.30 21.34 -4.60
C ASN A 17 29.89 21.10 -3.20
N GLU A 18 30.53 22.17 -2.70
CA GLU A 18 31.20 22.37 -1.40
C GLU A 18 31.22 21.22 -0.36
N GLY A 19 32.42 20.66 -0.18
CA GLY A 19 32.97 20.37 1.15
C GLY A 19 32.80 18.94 1.67
N VAL A 20 33.68 18.02 1.24
CA VAL A 20 34.42 16.96 2.02
C VAL A 20 34.82 15.87 1.02
N SER A 21 36.11 15.80 0.70
CA SER A 21 36.70 14.78 -0.18
C SER A 21 36.79 13.42 0.52
N LEU A 22 36.75 12.36 -0.29
CA LEU A 22 37.10 10.99 0.09
C LEU A 22 38.34 10.98 1.00
N ARG A 23 38.20 10.47 2.23
CA ARG A 23 39.34 10.24 3.14
C ARG A 23 40.02 8.88 2.98
N PHE A 24 39.80 8.20 1.85
CA PHE A 24 40.62 7.07 1.42
C PHE A 24 40.78 7.11 -0.11
N PRO A 25 41.91 7.61 -0.63
CA PRO A 25 42.20 7.50 -2.05
C PRO A 25 42.66 6.06 -2.30
N ILE A 26 41.74 5.17 -2.67
CA ILE A 26 42.13 3.98 -3.44
C ILE A 26 42.36 4.50 -4.86
N VAL A 27 43.56 5.03 -5.12
CA VAL A 27 43.99 5.41 -6.48
C VAL A 27 44.25 4.11 -7.23
N VAL A 28 43.63 3.95 -8.40
CA VAL A 28 43.76 2.72 -9.19
C VAL A 28 44.18 2.97 -10.62
N GLN A 29 45.14 2.17 -11.08
CA GLN A 29 45.73 2.18 -12.41
C GLN A 29 45.77 0.75 -12.99
N PRO A 30 46.03 0.56 -14.30
CA PRO A 30 46.05 -0.76 -14.93
C PRO A 30 47.39 -1.52 -14.80
N LEU A 31 47.33 -2.79 -14.36
CA LEU A 31 47.59 -3.95 -15.24
C LEU A 31 48.92 -4.17 -16.03
N ARG A 32 50.13 -3.68 -15.71
CA ARG A 32 51.35 -4.04 -16.49
C ARG A 32 52.04 -5.34 -16.01
N LEU A 33 51.70 -6.46 -16.63
CA LEU A 33 52.41 -7.73 -16.42
C LEU A 33 53.83 -7.69 -17.02
N PRO A 34 54.84 -8.29 -16.37
CA PRO A 34 56.13 -8.56 -17.01
C PRO A 34 55.93 -9.47 -18.23
N GLU A 35 56.62 -9.19 -19.35
CA GLU A 35 56.50 -9.98 -20.60
C GLU A 35 57.01 -11.44 -20.47
N THR A 36 57.49 -11.86 -19.29
CA THR A 36 58.28 -13.09 -19.11
C THR A 36 57.92 -13.99 -17.92
N GLU A 37 56.84 -13.75 -17.15
CA GLU A 37 56.46 -14.61 -16.01
C GLU A 37 55.42 -15.71 -16.36
N GLU A 38 55.48 -16.84 -15.65
CA GLU A 38 54.77 -18.10 -15.96
C GLU A 38 53.25 -18.04 -15.62
N GLN A 39 52.42 -18.78 -16.37
CA GLN A 39 50.95 -18.84 -16.18
C GLN A 39 50.48 -19.22 -14.75
N ALA A 40 51.32 -19.92 -13.96
CA ALA A 40 51.02 -20.31 -12.59
C ALA A 40 50.92 -19.12 -11.62
N ASP A 41 51.57 -18.01 -11.94
CA ASP A 41 51.66 -16.82 -11.08
C ASP A 41 50.40 -15.99 -11.15
N LEU A 42 49.84 -15.90 -12.35
CA LEU A 42 48.61 -15.17 -12.61
C LEU A 42 47.40 -15.86 -11.94
N LEU A 43 47.32 -17.19 -12.01
CA LEU A 43 46.23 -17.97 -11.40
C LEU A 43 46.13 -17.76 -9.89
N SER A 44 47.27 -17.66 -9.21
CA SER A 44 47.35 -17.51 -7.76
C SER A 44 46.91 -16.11 -7.32
N VAL A 45 47.35 -15.07 -8.04
CA VAL A 45 46.89 -13.69 -7.83
C VAL A 45 45.37 -13.60 -8.02
N GLN A 46 44.86 -14.18 -9.10
CA GLN A 46 43.42 -14.17 -9.42
C GLN A 46 42.58 -14.89 -8.36
N THR A 47 43.08 -16.01 -7.85
CA THR A 47 42.43 -16.77 -6.76
C THR A 47 42.24 -15.90 -5.52
N GLY A 48 43.29 -15.24 -5.07
CA GLY A 48 43.18 -14.36 -3.90
C GLY A 48 42.33 -13.12 -4.15
N LEU A 49 42.33 -12.57 -5.38
CA LEU A 49 41.49 -11.42 -5.74
C LEU A 49 39.99 -11.74 -5.62
N MET A 50 39.57 -12.95 -5.98
CA MET A 50 38.19 -13.41 -5.85
C MET A 50 37.69 -13.34 -4.40
N GLU A 51 38.54 -13.73 -3.45
CA GLU A 51 38.25 -13.68 -2.00
C GLU A 51 38.07 -12.22 -1.55
N ILE A 52 39.01 -11.36 -1.93
CA ILE A 52 39.01 -9.93 -1.58
C ILE A 52 37.78 -9.23 -2.16
N VAL A 53 37.49 -9.44 -3.45
CA VAL A 53 36.36 -8.78 -4.13
C VAL A 53 35.02 -9.23 -3.56
N THR A 54 34.88 -10.50 -3.20
CA THR A 54 33.68 -11.00 -2.50
C THR A 54 33.51 -10.32 -1.15
N ARG A 55 34.62 -10.14 -0.41
CA ARG A 55 34.64 -9.39 0.85
C ARG A 55 34.21 -7.94 0.66
N ILE A 56 34.73 -7.26 -0.36
CA ILE A 56 34.34 -5.89 -0.70
C ILE A 56 32.83 -5.83 -0.97
N GLY A 57 32.30 -6.75 -1.78
CA GLY A 57 30.87 -6.85 -2.06
C GLY A 57 30.03 -6.98 -0.79
N LEU A 58 30.46 -7.83 0.15
CA LEU A 58 29.79 -8.00 1.45
C LEU A 58 29.71 -6.69 2.25
N GLU A 59 30.74 -5.84 2.19
CA GLU A 59 30.86 -4.63 3.02
C GLU A 59 30.41 -3.33 2.33
N CYS A 60 30.05 -3.38 1.06
CA CYS A 60 29.67 -2.19 0.28
C CYS A 60 28.19 -2.20 -0.14
N LEU A 61 27.67 -1.00 -0.42
CA LEU A 61 26.36 -0.80 -1.07
C LEU A 61 26.45 -0.92 -2.60
N VAL A 62 27.59 -0.51 -3.15
CA VAL A 62 27.89 -0.46 -4.59
C VAL A 62 29.28 -1.02 -4.82
N VAL A 63 29.41 -1.87 -5.82
CA VAL A 63 30.71 -2.31 -6.35
C VAL A 63 30.93 -1.68 -7.72
N PRO A 64 31.97 -0.84 -7.93
CA PRO A 64 32.25 -0.25 -9.23
C PRO A 64 32.55 -1.31 -10.31
N THR A 65 32.02 -1.12 -11.51
CA THR A 65 32.37 -1.90 -12.71
C THR A 65 33.11 -0.99 -13.71
N PRO A 66 34.24 -1.41 -14.31
CA PRO A 66 34.83 -2.75 -14.31
C PRO A 66 35.76 -2.98 -13.11
N ILE A 67 35.60 -4.11 -12.43
CA ILE A 67 36.42 -4.47 -11.28
C ILE A 67 37.88 -4.63 -11.72
N LEU A 68 38.21 -5.13 -12.92
CA LEU A 68 39.61 -5.26 -13.34
C LEU A 68 40.21 -4.00 -13.97
N GLY A 69 39.41 -3.12 -14.59
CA GLY A 69 39.91 -1.85 -15.11
C GLY A 69 40.38 -0.87 -14.03
N LYS A 70 39.96 -1.09 -12.78
CA LYS A 70 40.20 -0.21 -11.64
C LYS A 70 40.44 -0.93 -10.31
N VAL A 71 40.97 -2.17 -10.27
CA VAL A 71 41.32 -2.81 -8.98
C VAL A 71 42.73 -3.42 -9.04
N PHE A 72 43.61 -2.75 -8.28
CA PHE A 72 45.02 -3.00 -7.94
C PHE A 72 46.08 -2.80 -9.04
N PHE A 73 46.90 -1.74 -8.92
CA PHE A 73 48.27 -1.75 -9.45
C PHE A 73 49.33 -1.20 -8.50
N ILE A 74 50.49 -1.84 -8.67
CA ILE A 74 51.84 -1.48 -8.30
C ILE A 74 52.19 -0.12 -8.88
N GLU A 75 52.48 0.86 -8.03
CA GLU A 75 53.25 2.02 -8.49
C GLU A 75 54.72 1.60 -8.58
N GLN A 76 55.31 1.76 -9.76
CA GLN A 76 56.74 2.00 -9.87
C GLN A 76 57.00 3.28 -9.07
N PHE A 77 57.74 3.18 -7.98
CA PHE A 77 58.06 4.37 -7.20
C PHE A 77 59.08 5.19 -7.98
N ASP A 78 58.62 6.22 -8.67
CA ASP A 78 59.51 7.27 -9.14
C ASP A 78 59.87 8.16 -7.94
N GLY A 79 61.00 7.84 -7.33
CA GLY A 79 61.74 8.77 -6.51
C GLY A 79 62.04 10.04 -7.31
N ALA A 80 61.58 11.17 -6.77
CA ALA A 80 61.81 12.55 -7.20
C ALA A 80 60.96 13.04 -8.39
N HIS A 81 59.88 13.78 -8.09
CA HIS A 81 59.70 15.18 -8.49
C HIS A 81 58.48 15.75 -7.75
N THR A 82 58.74 16.58 -6.73
CA THR A 82 57.74 17.51 -6.22
C THR A 82 57.80 18.77 -7.07
N VAL A 83 56.63 19.20 -7.57
CA VAL A 83 56.21 20.61 -7.67
C VAL A 83 57.30 21.59 -8.12
N ALA A 84 57.44 21.75 -9.43
CA ALA A 84 57.87 23.01 -10.02
C ALA A 84 57.22 23.12 -11.41
N ASP A 85 56.61 24.27 -11.65
CA ASP A 85 56.14 24.77 -12.95
C ASP A 85 54.82 24.19 -13.50
N ASP A 86 53.68 24.65 -12.95
CA ASP A 86 52.74 25.48 -13.73
C ASP A 86 51.51 25.88 -12.90
N LEU A 87 51.61 27.02 -12.21
CA LEU A 87 50.48 27.88 -11.87
C LEU A 87 50.91 29.34 -12.05
N THR A 88 50.66 29.89 -13.22
CA THR A 88 50.27 31.30 -13.40
C THR A 88 48.81 31.25 -13.83
N GLU A 89 47.79 31.70 -13.09
CA GLU A 89 47.64 32.99 -12.41
C GLU A 89 46.69 32.89 -11.19
N ASN A 90 47.19 33.29 -10.01
CA ASN A 90 46.61 34.20 -8.98
C ASN A 90 45.17 34.05 -8.40
N PRO A 91 44.93 34.54 -7.15
CA PRO A 91 44.63 33.68 -6.00
C PRO A 91 43.44 34.18 -5.13
N THR A 92 42.97 33.38 -4.16
CA THR A 92 42.71 33.85 -2.77
C THR A 92 42.35 32.69 -1.85
N TYR A 93 43.24 32.36 -0.92
CA TYR A 93 42.97 31.54 0.27
C TYR A 93 43.06 32.49 1.47
N VAL A 94 41.99 32.63 2.25
CA VAL A 94 41.97 33.27 3.57
C VAL A 94 41.47 32.23 4.57
N GLY A 95 42.23 32.06 5.68
CA GLY A 95 42.09 31.01 6.70
C GLY A 95 40.74 30.94 7.43
N THR A 96 40.50 29.99 8.35
CA THR A 96 41.24 29.88 9.63
C THR A 96 40.97 28.58 10.41
N ASN A 97 41.99 28.14 11.16
CA ASN A 97 41.96 27.49 12.49
C ASN A 97 41.33 26.10 12.69
N GLY A 98 42.13 25.04 12.49
CA GLY A 98 41.98 23.73 13.13
C GLY A 98 43.36 23.14 13.50
N PRO A 99 43.49 22.29 14.53
CA PRO A 99 44.79 21.85 15.05
C PRO A 99 45.56 21.01 14.02
N PRO A 100 46.90 21.06 14.01
CA PRO A 100 47.72 20.26 13.10
C PRO A 100 47.78 18.81 13.59
N GLY A 101 47.04 17.91 12.94
CA GLY A 101 47.13 16.48 13.23
C GLY A 101 45.95 15.65 12.72
N SER A 102 45.95 15.31 11.43
CA SER A 102 45.46 14.04 10.85
C SER A 102 45.14 14.21 9.36
N THR A 103 46.17 14.38 8.53
CA THR A 103 46.08 13.91 7.14
C THR A 103 46.14 12.39 7.21
N SER A 104 45.00 11.71 7.10
CA SER A 104 44.95 10.24 7.00
C SER A 104 45.60 9.83 5.67
N GLN A 105 46.85 9.37 5.72
CA GLN A 105 47.49 8.71 4.58
C GLN A 105 46.77 7.38 4.31
N GLY A 106 46.30 7.18 3.08
CA GLY A 106 45.69 5.90 2.66
C GLY A 106 46.68 4.74 2.75
N VAL A 107 46.16 3.52 2.94
CA VAL A 107 46.97 2.30 2.93
C VAL A 107 47.18 1.85 1.49
N ARG A 108 48.42 1.84 1.02
CA ARG A 108 48.84 1.23 -0.25
C ARG A 108 48.99 -0.27 -0.07
N THR A 109 48.75 -1.08 -1.10
CA THR A 109 48.90 -2.54 -1.02
C THR A 109 49.78 -3.03 -2.17
N VAL A 110 50.78 -3.86 -1.88
CA VAL A 110 51.65 -4.53 -2.86
C VAL A 110 51.41 -6.03 -2.76
N ILE A 111 51.15 -6.69 -3.89
CA ILE A 111 50.80 -8.11 -3.95
C ILE A 111 51.71 -8.79 -4.96
N GLY A 112 52.37 -9.86 -4.55
CA GLY A 112 53.20 -10.67 -5.43
C GLY A 112 54.00 -11.66 -4.61
N TRP A 113 54.52 -12.71 -5.23
CA TRP A 113 55.32 -13.73 -4.53
C TRP A 113 56.75 -13.81 -5.08
N SER A 114 56.99 -13.31 -6.29
CA SER A 114 58.31 -13.18 -6.93
C SER A 114 59.20 -12.26 -6.10
N GLN A 115 60.21 -12.86 -5.45
CA GLN A 115 61.04 -12.16 -4.48
C GLN A 115 61.90 -11.08 -5.15
N ASP A 116 62.46 -11.36 -6.33
CA ASP A 116 63.31 -10.41 -7.06
C ASP A 116 62.50 -9.22 -7.60
N TRP A 117 61.29 -9.48 -8.08
CA TRP A 117 60.36 -8.44 -8.48
C TRP A 117 59.93 -7.57 -7.29
N LEU A 118 59.52 -8.18 -6.18
CA LEU A 118 59.15 -7.45 -4.95
C LEU A 118 60.30 -6.60 -4.43
N LYS A 119 61.52 -7.14 -4.47
CA LYS A 119 62.74 -6.40 -4.11
C LYS A 119 62.93 -5.18 -5.00
N GLY A 120 62.72 -5.32 -6.32
CA GLY A 120 62.75 -4.20 -7.27
C GLY A 120 61.73 -3.12 -6.91
N VAL A 121 60.46 -3.50 -6.79
CA VAL A 121 59.34 -2.59 -6.48
C VAL A 121 59.54 -1.87 -5.14
N LEU A 122 59.94 -2.59 -4.09
CA LEU A 122 60.17 -2.00 -2.77
C LEU A 122 61.46 -1.17 -2.69
N ASN A 123 62.46 -1.47 -3.52
CA ASN A 123 63.68 -0.67 -3.58
C ASN A 123 63.47 0.66 -4.31
N GLU A 124 62.79 0.63 -5.46
CA GLU A 124 62.28 1.84 -6.13
C GLU A 124 61.48 2.67 -5.12
N ALA A 125 60.78 1.99 -4.21
CA ALA A 125 60.00 2.59 -3.13
C ALA A 125 60.72 3.34 -2.03
N GLY A 126 62.04 3.28 -2.00
CA GLY A 126 62.80 3.73 -0.83
C GLY A 126 62.45 2.92 0.43
N ILE A 127 61.92 1.70 0.27
CA ILE A 127 61.57 0.79 1.37
C ILE A 127 62.73 -0.19 1.60
N PRO A 128 63.24 -0.32 2.83
CA PRO A 128 64.38 -1.20 3.10
C PRO A 128 64.10 -2.67 2.77
N VAL A 129 64.68 -3.14 1.66
CA VAL A 129 64.49 -4.50 1.15
C VAL A 129 65.11 -5.59 2.04
N GLU A 130 66.09 -5.20 2.86
CA GLU A 130 66.71 -6.08 3.86
C GLU A 130 65.70 -6.63 4.87
N GLN A 131 64.68 -5.84 5.22
CA GLN A 131 63.65 -6.25 6.16
C GLN A 131 62.72 -7.30 5.54
N LEU A 132 62.35 -7.13 4.27
CA LEU A 132 61.61 -8.14 3.51
C LEU A 132 62.39 -9.46 3.44
N GLN A 133 63.70 -9.41 3.15
CA GLN A 133 64.54 -10.60 3.08
C GLN A 133 64.55 -11.35 4.41
N ARG A 134 64.72 -10.64 5.55
CA ARG A 134 64.71 -11.27 6.88
C ARG A 134 63.38 -11.96 7.18
N LEU A 135 62.25 -11.36 6.79
CA LEU A 135 60.93 -11.97 6.96
C LEU A 135 60.76 -13.18 6.05
N TYR A 136 61.17 -13.07 4.78
CA TYR A 136 61.16 -14.18 3.83
C TYR A 136 62.00 -15.39 4.27
N ASP A 137 63.18 -15.14 4.87
CA ASP A 137 64.08 -16.18 5.37
C ASP A 137 63.44 -16.98 6.53
N THR A 138 62.43 -16.41 7.21
CA THR A 138 61.67 -17.08 8.29
C THR A 138 60.46 -17.88 7.82
N LEU A 139 60.08 -17.77 6.54
CA LEU A 139 58.93 -18.49 5.97
C LEU A 139 59.32 -19.92 5.58
N GLU A 140 58.43 -20.89 5.82
CA GLU A 140 58.49 -22.24 5.23
C GLU A 140 57.97 -22.23 3.78
N ASN A 141 58.15 -23.34 3.04
CA ASN A 141 57.97 -23.39 1.58
C ASN A 141 56.59 -22.93 1.07
N ASP A 142 55.53 -23.11 1.86
CA ASP A 142 54.17 -22.72 1.48
C ASP A 142 53.56 -21.64 2.38
N ASP A 143 54.38 -20.94 3.17
CA ASP A 143 53.89 -19.88 4.03
C ASP A 143 53.60 -18.60 3.25
N GLY A 144 52.50 -17.95 3.63
CA GLY A 144 52.14 -16.59 3.26
C GLY A 144 52.68 -15.56 4.25
N LEU A 145 52.74 -14.31 3.82
CA LEU A 145 53.22 -13.18 4.62
C LEU A 145 52.38 -11.94 4.35
N LEU A 146 51.93 -11.31 5.43
CA LEU A 146 51.27 -10.01 5.43
C LEU A 146 52.12 -9.05 6.23
N TRP A 147 52.70 -8.05 5.57
CA TRP A 147 53.69 -7.16 6.16
C TRP A 147 53.30 -5.69 5.99
N MET A 148 53.03 -5.01 7.11
CA MET A 148 52.74 -3.58 7.15
C MET A 148 54.03 -2.78 7.31
N VAL A 149 54.36 -1.99 6.30
CA VAL A 149 55.50 -1.06 6.26
C VAL A 149 55.02 0.35 6.59
N ASN A 150 55.71 1.03 7.51
CA ASN A 150 55.53 2.44 7.87
C ASN A 150 54.07 2.87 8.15
N SER A 151 53.23 1.93 8.58
CA SER A 151 51.80 2.16 8.86
C SER A 151 51.00 2.71 7.66
N ASN A 152 51.43 2.52 6.42
CA ASN A 152 50.68 2.97 5.25
C ASN A 152 50.91 2.13 3.98
N LEU A 153 51.70 1.04 4.06
CA LEU A 153 51.85 0.07 2.98
C LEU A 153 51.67 -1.34 3.51
N LEU A 154 50.78 -2.13 2.91
CA LEU A 154 50.60 -3.55 3.15
C LEU A 154 51.24 -4.35 2.02
N VAL A 155 52.25 -5.16 2.33
CA VAL A 155 52.83 -6.13 1.42
C VAL A 155 52.18 -7.49 1.68
N ILE A 156 51.57 -8.07 0.66
CA ILE A 156 50.94 -9.38 0.66
C ILE A 156 51.76 -10.29 -0.23
N THR A 157 52.34 -11.33 0.36
CA THR A 157 53.31 -12.16 -0.33
C THR A 157 53.36 -13.58 0.22
N GLY A 158 54.26 -14.41 -0.29
CA GLY A 158 54.47 -15.78 0.14
C GLY A 158 55.74 -16.35 -0.47
N LYS A 159 56.24 -17.44 0.12
CA LYS A 159 57.42 -18.16 -0.39
C LYS A 159 57.12 -19.00 -1.63
N SER A 160 55.84 -19.29 -1.86
CA SER A 160 55.29 -19.90 -3.06
C SER A 160 54.03 -19.17 -3.53
N SER A 161 53.59 -19.46 -4.74
CA SER A 161 52.32 -18.96 -5.29
C SER A 161 51.12 -19.43 -4.44
N LEU A 162 51.20 -20.60 -3.82
CA LEU A 162 50.23 -21.11 -2.86
C LEU A 162 50.25 -20.32 -1.53
N GLY A 163 51.44 -20.00 -1.02
CA GLY A 163 51.62 -19.13 0.15
C GLY A 163 50.99 -17.74 -0.03
N LEU A 164 51.08 -17.16 -1.23
CA LEU A 164 50.41 -15.90 -1.58
C LEU A 164 48.88 -16.03 -1.44
N VAL A 165 48.30 -17.12 -1.92
CA VAL A 165 46.85 -17.36 -1.81
C VAL A 165 46.42 -17.48 -0.34
N TRP A 166 47.23 -18.14 0.51
CA TRP A 166 46.95 -18.20 1.95
C TRP A 166 46.94 -16.82 2.60
N ALA A 167 47.93 -15.98 2.28
CA ALA A 167 47.98 -14.60 2.77
C ALA A 167 46.72 -13.80 2.35
N MET A 168 46.27 -13.94 1.10
CA MET A 168 45.08 -13.24 0.60
C MET A 168 43.78 -13.77 1.22
N ARG A 169 43.63 -15.08 1.39
CA ARG A 169 42.50 -15.70 2.09
C ARG A 169 42.43 -15.28 3.56
N ALA A 170 43.56 -15.19 4.24
CA ALA A 170 43.63 -14.69 5.61
C ALA A 170 43.26 -13.21 5.72
N LEU A 171 43.61 -12.40 4.72
CA LEU A 171 43.21 -10.99 4.66
C LEU A 171 41.70 -10.81 4.42
N ALA A 172 41.11 -11.64 3.55
CA ALA A 172 39.67 -11.62 3.28
C ALA A 172 38.83 -12.18 4.45
N SER A 173 39.43 -13.05 5.27
CA SER A 173 38.75 -13.64 6.43
C SER A 173 38.84 -12.76 7.69
N ASP A 174 38.01 -13.05 8.70
CA ASP A 174 38.01 -12.30 9.98
C ASP A 174 39.18 -12.69 10.90
N ASN A 175 40.11 -13.52 10.42
CA ASN A 175 41.34 -13.89 11.12
C ASN A 175 42.28 -12.69 11.36
N PHE A 176 41.94 -11.52 10.81
CA PHE A 176 42.58 -10.23 11.03
C PHE A 176 41.86 -9.28 12.02
N GLY A 177 40.67 -9.64 12.51
CA GLY A 177 39.72 -8.72 13.17
C GLY A 177 40.24 -7.98 14.42
N HIS A 178 41.38 -8.41 14.99
CA HIS A 178 42.05 -7.79 16.13
C HIS A 178 43.30 -6.96 15.78
N GLY A 179 43.54 -6.71 14.48
CA GLY A 179 44.75 -6.06 13.98
C GLY A 179 45.89 -7.06 13.75
N LEU A 180 46.95 -6.63 13.05
CA LEU A 180 48.24 -7.31 13.23
C LEU A 180 48.55 -7.28 14.75
N PRO A 181 49.15 -8.33 15.33
CA PRO A 181 49.81 -8.19 16.63
C PRO A 181 50.72 -6.94 16.58
N ASN A 182 51.21 -6.42 17.71
CA ASN A 182 52.11 -5.25 17.73
C ASN A 182 53.41 -5.41 16.89
N GLU A 183 53.53 -6.49 16.11
CA GLU A 183 54.54 -6.79 15.12
C GLU A 183 54.10 -6.34 13.72
N PRO A 184 55.00 -5.74 12.92
CA PRO A 184 54.70 -5.22 11.59
C PRO A 184 54.39 -6.32 10.56
N SER A 185 54.50 -7.61 10.88
CA SER A 185 54.35 -8.73 9.94
C SER A 185 53.61 -9.91 10.56
N LEU A 186 52.85 -10.65 9.75
CA LEU A 186 52.15 -11.88 10.10
C LEU A 186 52.46 -12.97 9.07
N THR A 187 53.03 -14.08 9.53
CA THR A 187 53.18 -15.32 8.75
C THR A 187 51.87 -16.10 8.77
N VAL A 188 51.40 -16.53 7.60
CA VAL A 188 50.14 -17.25 7.41
C VAL A 188 50.45 -18.65 6.88
N THR A 189 50.21 -19.67 7.69
CA THR A 189 50.40 -21.08 7.29
C THR A 189 49.12 -21.66 6.70
N SER A 190 49.20 -22.84 6.07
CA SER A 190 48.02 -23.57 5.58
C SER A 190 47.02 -23.97 6.68
N GLU A 191 47.46 -24.07 7.94
CA GLU A 191 46.61 -24.37 9.10
C GLU A 191 45.98 -23.12 9.74
N PHE A 192 46.48 -21.93 9.41
CA PHE A 192 46.10 -20.65 10.02
C PHE A 192 44.61 -20.30 9.83
N ILE A 193 43.96 -20.81 8.78
CA ILE A 193 42.54 -20.55 8.51
C ILE A 193 41.63 -21.25 9.55
N GLY A 194 42.11 -22.29 10.25
CA GLY A 194 41.29 -23.10 11.17
C GLY A 194 41.58 -23.01 12.68
N GLN A 195 42.61 -22.29 13.14
CA GLN A 195 43.11 -22.38 14.54
C GLN A 195 42.74 -21.21 15.49
N THR A 196 42.11 -20.13 15.04
CA THR A 196 41.93 -18.87 15.80
C THR A 196 40.74 -18.83 16.78
N ALA A 197 40.29 -19.97 17.30
CA ALA A 197 39.10 -20.06 18.16
C ALA A 197 39.30 -19.70 19.66
N GLN A 198 40.45 -19.19 20.12
CA GLN A 198 40.68 -19.03 21.57
C GLN A 198 40.77 -17.61 22.14
N VAL A 199 40.72 -16.53 21.35
CA VAL A 199 41.10 -15.20 21.88
C VAL A 199 39.97 -14.16 22.01
N SER A 200 38.78 -14.35 21.44
CA SER A 200 37.72 -13.31 21.48
C SER A 200 36.55 -13.63 22.44
N LYS A 201 36.80 -13.64 23.75
CA LYS A 201 35.72 -13.47 24.76
C LYS A 201 35.61 -11.99 25.15
N GLY A 202 34.99 -11.19 24.28
CA GLY A 202 34.41 -9.90 24.68
C GLY A 202 33.08 -10.11 25.42
N PRO A 203 32.50 -9.09 26.10
CA PRO A 203 31.31 -9.27 26.91
C PRO A 203 30.10 -9.52 26.02
N HIS A 204 29.88 -10.79 25.68
CA HIS A 204 28.60 -11.26 25.20
C HIS A 204 27.58 -11.00 26.30
N ARG A 205 26.60 -10.13 26.05
CA ARG A 205 25.27 -10.41 26.56
C ARG A 205 24.86 -11.69 25.84
N SER A 206 24.98 -12.82 26.53
CA SER A 206 24.14 -13.96 26.25
C SER A 206 22.71 -13.44 26.36
N LEU A 207 22.07 -13.21 25.22
CA LEU A 207 20.64 -13.43 25.13
C LEU A 207 20.48 -14.92 25.43
N GLU A 208 20.34 -15.25 26.73
CA GLU A 208 19.61 -16.44 27.14
C GLU A 208 18.20 -16.23 26.59
N VAL A 209 18.01 -16.64 25.35
CA VAL A 209 16.70 -17.05 24.88
C VAL A 209 16.42 -18.28 25.72
N ASP A 210 15.60 -18.13 26.75
CA ASP A 210 14.87 -19.24 27.35
C ASP A 210 14.05 -19.86 26.22
N VAL A 211 14.65 -20.80 25.50
CA VAL A 211 13.92 -21.68 24.62
C VAL A 211 13.24 -22.67 25.56
N ASP A 212 12.05 -22.29 26.00
CA ASP A 212 11.11 -23.23 26.58
C ASP A 212 10.76 -24.26 25.49
N GLU A 213 11.52 -25.36 25.44
CA GLU A 213 11.34 -26.47 24.50
C GLU A 213 9.92 -27.07 24.55
N SER A 214 9.10 -26.70 25.54
CA SER A 214 7.73 -27.17 25.71
C SER A 214 6.66 -26.33 24.99
N ASN A 215 7.01 -25.16 24.43
CA ASN A 215 6.08 -24.28 23.69
C ASN A 215 6.39 -24.16 22.19
N ILE A 216 7.13 -25.12 21.63
CA ILE A 216 7.22 -25.30 20.16
C ILE A 216 5.88 -25.88 19.67
N LEU A 217 4.89 -25.00 19.55
CA LEU A 217 3.66 -25.28 18.83
C LEU A 217 3.96 -25.30 17.33
N ASP A 218 3.48 -26.37 16.70
CA ASP A 218 3.51 -26.71 15.27
C ASP A 218 3.45 -25.50 14.30
N GLY A 219 4.60 -24.87 14.04
CA GLY A 219 4.83 -24.12 12.82
C GLY A 219 5.15 -25.10 11.67
N PRO A 220 4.73 -24.83 10.43
CA PRO A 220 5.11 -25.69 9.32
C PRO A 220 6.64 -25.61 9.16
N ASN A 221 7.26 -26.79 9.15
CA ASN A 221 8.64 -27.07 8.75
C ASN A 221 9.77 -26.92 9.79
N GLN A 222 9.76 -27.78 10.81
CA GLN A 222 11.04 -28.33 11.34
C GLN A 222 11.82 -29.18 10.30
N SER A 223 11.26 -29.39 9.10
CA SER A 223 11.91 -30.00 7.94
C SER A 223 12.89 -29.08 7.19
N GLU A 224 12.92 -27.78 7.48
CA GLU A 224 13.77 -26.80 6.76
C GLU A 224 15.25 -26.82 7.16
N ARG A 225 15.62 -27.47 8.27
CA ARG A 225 17.04 -27.57 8.71
C ARG A 225 17.90 -28.58 7.91
N ARG A 226 17.44 -29.08 6.75
CA ARG A 226 18.18 -30.04 5.90
C ARG A 226 18.03 -29.80 4.39
N ILE A 227 18.34 -28.60 3.89
CA ILE A 227 18.29 -28.33 2.43
C ILE A 227 19.55 -28.81 1.68
N TYR A 228 20.61 -29.25 2.35
CA TYR A 228 21.90 -29.57 1.69
C TYR A 228 21.97 -30.89 0.89
N SER A 229 20.87 -31.43 0.35
CA SER A 229 20.96 -32.66 -0.46
C SER A 229 19.90 -32.89 -1.55
N ARG A 230 19.20 -31.88 -2.11
CA ARG A 230 18.18 -32.14 -3.17
C ARG A 230 18.14 -31.09 -4.28
N ASN A 231 18.42 -31.52 -5.52
CA ASN A 231 17.91 -31.03 -6.82
C ASN A 231 17.42 -29.56 -6.96
N VAL A 232 18.14 -28.56 -6.46
CA VAL A 232 17.88 -27.14 -6.78
C VAL A 232 18.14 -26.91 -8.26
N SER A 233 17.21 -26.26 -8.97
CA SER A 233 17.34 -25.96 -10.41
C SER A 233 18.05 -24.63 -10.69
N LEU A 234 18.26 -24.35 -11.98
CA LEU A 234 18.74 -23.05 -12.44
C LEU A 234 17.74 -21.91 -12.18
N HIS A 235 16.44 -22.23 -12.04
CA HIS A 235 15.40 -21.23 -11.76
C HIS A 235 15.63 -20.51 -10.42
N GLU A 236 16.15 -21.24 -9.43
CA GLU A 236 16.30 -20.75 -8.05
C GLU A 236 17.76 -20.54 -7.64
N VAL A 237 18.73 -20.82 -8.52
CA VAL A 237 20.13 -20.97 -8.14
C VAL A 237 20.74 -19.72 -7.50
N PHE A 238 20.36 -18.51 -7.91
CA PHE A 238 20.79 -17.25 -7.26
C PHE A 238 19.63 -16.52 -6.57
N SER A 239 18.58 -17.25 -6.18
CA SER A 239 17.48 -16.75 -5.35
C SER A 239 17.64 -17.23 -3.89
N SER A 240 16.76 -16.78 -2.99
CA SER A 240 16.76 -17.13 -1.56
C SER A 240 16.59 -18.62 -1.25
N VAL A 241 16.35 -19.47 -2.26
CA VAL A 241 16.14 -20.91 -2.12
C VAL A 241 17.36 -21.73 -2.59
N GLY A 242 18.26 -21.14 -3.41
CA GLY A 242 19.37 -21.85 -4.05
C GLY A 242 20.75 -21.64 -3.40
N ALA A 243 21.58 -20.74 -3.96
CA ALA A 243 22.94 -20.43 -3.50
C ALA A 243 22.98 -19.78 -2.10
N TYR A 244 21.82 -19.37 -1.63
CA TYR A 244 21.62 -18.59 -0.43
C TYR A 244 20.88 -19.43 0.60
N SER A 245 21.43 -19.52 1.80
CA SER A 245 20.72 -20.03 2.97
C SER A 245 20.11 -18.86 3.74
N THR A 246 18.89 -19.04 4.25
CA THR A 246 18.21 -18.05 5.08
C THR A 246 18.25 -18.49 6.54
N HIS A 247 18.70 -17.61 7.42
CA HIS A 247 18.63 -17.82 8.86
C HIS A 247 17.39 -17.13 9.41
N GLU A 248 16.73 -17.76 10.37
CA GLU A 248 15.58 -17.18 11.04
C GLU A 248 15.98 -15.88 11.75
N GLY A 249 15.38 -14.75 11.35
CA GLY A 249 15.71 -13.42 11.86
C GLY A 249 16.86 -12.67 11.18
N GLY A 250 17.57 -13.29 10.23
CA GLY A 250 18.68 -12.66 9.49
C GLY A 250 18.22 -11.62 8.47
N VAL A 251 18.93 -10.48 8.36
CA VAL A 251 18.48 -9.39 7.49
C VAL A 251 18.55 -9.76 6.01
N LEU A 252 19.63 -10.41 5.62
CA LEU A 252 19.97 -10.81 4.26
C LEU A 252 20.40 -12.28 4.27
N PRO A 253 20.33 -12.99 3.13
CA PRO A 253 20.75 -14.39 3.05
C PRO A 253 22.25 -14.58 3.32
N GLU A 254 22.64 -15.82 3.61
CA GLU A 254 24.02 -16.28 3.69
C GLU A 254 24.43 -17.03 2.42
N ALA A 255 25.56 -16.65 1.84
CA ALA A 255 26.18 -17.31 0.69
C ALA A 255 27.18 -18.39 1.14
N ASP A 256 26.90 -19.65 0.77
CA ASP A 256 27.89 -20.75 0.82
C ASP A 256 28.20 -21.20 -0.61
N VAL A 257 29.20 -20.55 -1.21
CA VAL A 257 29.60 -20.73 -2.61
C VAL A 257 31.10 -20.99 -2.70
N GLN A 258 31.50 -21.83 -3.64
CA GLN A 258 32.89 -22.12 -3.96
C GLN A 258 33.14 -22.05 -5.47
N ILE A 259 34.12 -21.27 -5.90
CA ILE A 259 34.49 -21.06 -7.31
C ILE A 259 35.77 -21.83 -7.62
N GLN A 260 35.71 -22.72 -8.62
CA GLN A 260 36.85 -23.52 -9.06
C GLN A 260 37.82 -22.69 -9.91
N MET A 261 39.07 -22.64 -9.47
CA MET A 261 40.12 -21.87 -10.14
C MET A 261 40.87 -22.74 -11.16
N ASN A 262 40.29 -22.85 -12.36
CA ASN A 262 40.86 -23.57 -13.51
C ASN A 262 40.67 -22.79 -14.84
N GLN A 263 40.53 -21.47 -14.77
CA GLN A 263 40.01 -20.61 -15.84
C GLN A 263 41.04 -20.21 -16.92
N PRO A 264 40.61 -20.00 -18.18
CA PRO A 264 41.38 -19.24 -19.14
C PRO A 264 41.44 -17.76 -18.72
N ILE A 265 42.62 -17.16 -18.86
CA ILE A 265 42.97 -15.83 -18.34
C ILE A 265 41.99 -14.74 -18.79
N ASP A 266 41.44 -14.87 -19.99
CA ASP A 266 40.65 -13.83 -20.67
C ASP A 266 39.20 -13.67 -20.13
N ALA A 267 38.67 -14.58 -19.31
CA ALA A 267 37.28 -14.54 -18.80
C ALA A 267 37.17 -14.13 -17.32
N ILE A 268 38.27 -13.70 -16.72
CA ILE A 268 38.42 -13.57 -15.26
C ILE A 268 37.77 -12.31 -14.72
N GLU A 269 37.64 -11.27 -15.56
CA GLU A 269 36.97 -10.03 -15.17
C GLU A 269 35.53 -10.25 -14.72
N ARG A 270 34.75 -10.99 -15.52
CA ARG A 270 33.35 -11.25 -15.21
C ARG A 270 33.19 -12.29 -14.12
N ALA A 271 34.12 -13.24 -13.98
CA ALA A 271 34.14 -14.15 -12.83
C ALA A 271 34.32 -13.39 -11.51
N LEU A 272 35.20 -12.38 -11.48
CA LEU A 272 35.33 -11.46 -10.34
C LEU A 272 34.06 -10.63 -10.12
N GLY A 273 33.44 -10.16 -11.21
CA GLY A 273 32.13 -9.50 -11.18
C GLY A 273 31.03 -10.37 -10.52
N LEU A 274 30.98 -11.65 -10.86
CA LEU A 274 30.06 -12.61 -10.26
C LEU A 274 30.31 -12.78 -8.76
N ALA A 275 31.56 -12.92 -8.34
CA ALA A 275 31.89 -13.08 -6.92
C ALA A 275 31.61 -11.81 -6.10
N ALA A 276 31.89 -10.64 -6.69
CA ALA A 276 31.47 -9.36 -6.14
C ALA A 276 29.96 -9.30 -5.93
N ARG A 277 29.20 -9.72 -6.95
CA ARG A 277 27.74 -9.74 -6.93
C ARG A 277 27.19 -10.69 -5.87
N ILE A 278 27.79 -11.87 -5.71
CA ILE A 278 27.44 -12.82 -4.63
C ILE A 278 27.62 -12.17 -3.27
N GLY A 279 28.76 -11.54 -3.01
CA GLY A 279 29.02 -10.80 -1.77
C GLY A 279 28.04 -9.65 -1.56
N LEU A 280 27.71 -8.93 -2.63
CA LEU A 280 26.82 -7.77 -2.60
C LEU A 280 25.37 -8.15 -2.24
N GLU A 281 24.87 -9.31 -2.66
CA GLU A 281 23.47 -9.73 -2.43
C GLU A 281 23.25 -10.52 -1.12
N CYS A 282 24.28 -10.70 -0.29
CA CYS A 282 24.20 -11.45 0.95
C CYS A 282 24.55 -10.62 2.21
N GLY A 283 24.06 -11.06 3.35
CA GLY A 283 24.44 -10.55 4.67
C GLY A 283 25.63 -11.29 5.26
N TYR A 284 25.91 -12.49 4.75
CA TYR A 284 26.92 -13.41 5.26
C TYR A 284 27.59 -14.15 4.11
N VAL A 285 28.91 -14.38 4.21
CA VAL A 285 29.71 -15.18 3.27
C VAL A 285 30.56 -16.19 4.04
N GLN A 286 30.64 -17.41 3.52
CA GLN A 286 31.57 -18.43 4.00
C GLN A 286 32.88 -18.46 3.19
N PHE A 287 33.99 -18.15 3.86
CA PHE A 287 35.34 -18.15 3.27
C PHE A 287 36.11 -19.45 3.58
N PRO A 288 36.98 -19.92 2.66
CA PRO A 288 37.25 -19.34 1.34
C PRO A 288 36.10 -19.57 0.34
N VAL A 289 35.93 -18.63 -0.58
CA VAL A 289 34.98 -18.74 -1.70
C VAL A 289 35.62 -19.32 -2.97
N THR A 290 36.91 -19.65 -2.94
CA THR A 290 37.61 -20.33 -4.03
C THR A 290 38.03 -21.75 -3.65
N VAL A 291 38.29 -22.60 -4.65
CA VAL A 291 38.88 -23.94 -4.50
C VAL A 291 40.03 -24.12 -5.49
N ILE A 292 41.20 -24.54 -4.99
CA ILE A 292 42.43 -24.73 -5.79
C ILE A 292 42.75 -26.22 -5.92
N GLY A 293 43.05 -26.67 -7.14
CA GLY A 293 43.65 -27.98 -7.48
C GLY A 293 43.37 -29.17 -6.54
N PRO A 294 44.22 -29.43 -5.52
CA PRO A 294 44.09 -30.59 -4.62
C PRO A 294 43.00 -30.46 -3.54
N GLU A 295 42.40 -29.28 -3.37
CA GLU A 295 41.37 -29.02 -2.37
C GLU A 295 40.08 -29.76 -2.71
N LYS A 296 39.47 -30.37 -1.68
CA LYS A 296 38.13 -30.92 -1.82
C LYS A 296 37.11 -29.81 -1.58
N PRO A 297 36.11 -29.66 -2.46
CA PRO A 297 34.97 -28.81 -2.20
C PRO A 297 34.28 -29.10 -0.86
N ARG A 298 33.75 -28.05 -0.24
CA ARG A 298 32.77 -28.15 0.85
C ARG A 298 31.54 -28.88 0.33
N GLN A 299 31.08 -29.86 1.10
CA GLN A 299 29.87 -30.63 0.79
C GLN A 299 28.58 -29.82 0.94
N THR A 300 28.61 -28.64 1.53
CA THR A 300 27.43 -27.77 1.68
C THR A 300 27.37 -26.68 0.61
N ALA A 301 28.48 -26.38 -0.05
CA ALA A 301 28.61 -25.22 -0.93
C ALA A 301 28.08 -25.47 -2.35
N LEU A 302 27.54 -24.42 -2.97
CA LEU A 302 27.33 -24.39 -4.42
C LEU A 302 28.69 -24.21 -5.10
N ASN A 303 29.06 -25.19 -5.92
CA ASN A 303 30.35 -25.22 -6.61
C ASN A 303 30.22 -24.65 -8.03
N ILE A 304 30.88 -23.55 -8.32
CA ILE A 304 30.85 -22.89 -9.63
C ILE A 304 32.13 -23.25 -10.39
N SER A 305 32.00 -23.70 -11.63
CA SER A 305 33.13 -24.00 -12.50
C SER A 305 32.88 -23.45 -13.89
N PHE A 306 33.91 -22.96 -14.56
CA PHE A 306 33.81 -22.51 -15.94
C PHE A 306 34.79 -23.25 -16.85
N THR A 307 34.38 -23.56 -18.08
CA THR A 307 35.12 -24.39 -19.03
C THR A 307 34.98 -23.79 -20.42
N VAL A 308 36.11 -23.48 -21.07
CA VAL A 308 36.12 -23.14 -22.50
C VAL A 308 36.38 -24.41 -23.29
N TYR A 309 35.41 -24.82 -24.10
CA TYR A 309 35.46 -26.00 -24.95
C TYR A 309 35.26 -25.60 -26.42
N PRO A 310 36.33 -25.39 -27.20
CA PRO A 310 36.25 -24.84 -28.55
C PRO A 310 35.40 -25.63 -29.55
N GLU A 311 35.15 -26.93 -29.28
CA GLU A 311 34.30 -27.78 -30.12
C GLU A 311 32.80 -27.67 -29.76
N ALA A 312 32.43 -26.95 -28.71
CA ALA A 312 31.03 -26.69 -28.38
C ALA A 312 30.39 -25.81 -29.46
N ILE A 313 29.15 -26.11 -29.83
CA ILE A 313 28.35 -25.26 -30.73
C ILE A 313 27.61 -24.19 -29.92
N ASP A 314 27.08 -24.59 -28.76
CA ASP A 314 26.35 -23.73 -27.84
C ASP A 314 27.13 -23.47 -26.57
N ALA A 315 26.95 -22.27 -26.02
CA ALA A 315 27.29 -22.02 -24.64
C ALA A 315 26.19 -22.61 -23.74
N VAL A 316 26.56 -23.15 -22.58
CA VAL A 316 25.67 -23.94 -21.72
C VAL A 316 25.91 -23.56 -20.27
N VAL A 317 24.84 -23.26 -19.54
CA VAL A 317 24.85 -23.26 -18.08
C VAL A 317 24.12 -24.50 -17.62
N ARG A 318 24.79 -25.35 -16.84
CA ARG A 318 24.25 -26.63 -16.39
C ARG A 318 24.42 -26.82 -14.89
N ARG A 319 23.34 -27.27 -14.25
CA ARG A 319 23.28 -27.66 -12.86
C ARG A 319 23.39 -29.19 -12.73
N ASP A 320 24.39 -29.65 -11.98
CA ASP A 320 24.70 -31.08 -11.76
C ASP A 320 25.08 -31.34 -10.30
N GLY A 321 24.15 -31.87 -9.49
CA GLY A 321 24.41 -32.19 -8.08
C GLY A 321 24.65 -30.95 -7.23
N GLN A 322 25.90 -30.61 -6.91
CA GLN A 322 26.30 -29.34 -6.25
C GLN A 322 27.04 -28.39 -7.19
N PHE A 323 27.24 -28.78 -8.44
CA PHE A 323 27.98 -28.00 -9.43
C PHE A 323 27.06 -27.14 -10.30
N LEU A 324 27.46 -25.89 -10.51
CA LEU A 324 26.96 -24.97 -11.53
C LEU A 324 28.09 -24.77 -12.55
N LYS A 325 27.93 -25.38 -13.72
CA LYS A 325 28.95 -25.44 -14.77
C LYS A 325 28.60 -24.46 -15.88
N PHE A 326 29.53 -23.56 -16.18
CA PHE A 326 29.48 -22.67 -17.33
C PHE A 326 30.40 -23.24 -18.42
N ILE A 327 29.85 -23.62 -19.56
CA ILE A 327 30.61 -24.20 -20.67
C ILE A 327 30.42 -23.29 -21.87
N ALA A 328 31.50 -22.77 -22.47
CA ALA A 328 31.41 -21.86 -23.60
C ALA A 328 32.40 -22.23 -24.71
N PRO A 329 32.09 -21.94 -25.98
CA PRO A 329 33.00 -22.22 -27.09
C PRO A 329 34.20 -21.25 -27.17
N SER A 330 34.11 -20.08 -26.54
CA SER A 330 35.21 -19.12 -26.44
C SER A 330 35.13 -18.32 -25.13
N ALA A 331 36.24 -17.69 -24.73
CA ALA A 331 36.27 -16.79 -23.58
C ALA A 331 35.33 -15.58 -23.75
N LYS A 332 35.21 -15.05 -24.97
CA LYS A 332 34.29 -13.93 -25.28
C LYS A 332 32.83 -14.28 -24.97
N ILE A 333 32.38 -15.46 -25.38
CA ILE A 333 31.01 -15.90 -25.15
C ILE A 333 30.77 -16.19 -23.66
N LEU A 334 31.78 -16.73 -22.96
CA LEU A 334 31.72 -16.86 -21.50
C LEU A 334 31.54 -15.50 -20.81
N ASP A 335 32.24 -14.46 -21.30
CA ASP A 335 32.13 -13.09 -20.80
C ASP A 335 30.69 -12.54 -20.93
N GLU A 336 30.12 -12.66 -22.13
CA GLU A 336 28.75 -12.23 -22.45
C GLU A 336 27.70 -12.94 -21.56
N MET A 337 27.87 -14.25 -21.32
CA MET A 337 26.98 -15.02 -20.43
C MET A 337 27.05 -14.53 -18.98
N LEU A 338 28.27 -14.33 -18.46
CA LEU A 338 28.48 -13.93 -17.06
C LEU A 338 27.98 -12.51 -16.80
N GLU A 339 28.08 -11.63 -17.78
CA GLU A 339 27.46 -10.30 -17.72
C GLU A 339 25.95 -10.39 -17.47
N HIS A 340 25.24 -11.18 -18.27
CA HIS A 340 23.79 -11.36 -18.13
C HIS A 340 23.39 -12.03 -16.80
N VAL A 341 24.13 -13.05 -16.37
CA VAL A 341 23.87 -13.74 -15.09
C VAL A 341 24.07 -12.79 -13.91
N THR A 342 25.16 -12.01 -13.94
CA THR A 342 25.49 -11.05 -12.88
C THR A 342 24.44 -9.95 -12.77
N SER A 343 23.86 -9.50 -13.89
CA SER A 343 22.83 -8.46 -13.89
C SER A 343 21.45 -8.98 -13.51
N SER A 344 21.05 -10.15 -14.00
CA SER A 344 19.64 -10.55 -14.02
C SER A 344 19.30 -11.71 -13.09
N TRP A 345 20.23 -12.61 -12.78
CA TRP A 345 19.89 -13.88 -12.11
C TRP A 345 19.65 -13.77 -10.60
N PHE A 346 20.02 -12.64 -9.99
CA PHE A 346 19.90 -12.39 -8.55
C PHE A 346 18.55 -11.80 -8.12
N GLU A 347 17.72 -11.39 -9.07
CA GLU A 347 16.35 -10.95 -8.79
C GLU A 347 15.43 -12.14 -8.47
N VAL A 348 14.38 -11.88 -7.69
CA VAL A 348 13.41 -12.93 -7.29
C VAL A 348 12.64 -13.39 -8.54
N PRO A 349 12.61 -14.70 -8.85
CA PRO A 349 11.96 -15.18 -10.07
C PRO A 349 10.46 -14.90 -10.17
N SER A 350 9.75 -14.70 -9.05
CA SER A 350 8.32 -14.38 -9.02
C SER A 350 7.97 -12.92 -9.31
N ASP A 351 8.97 -12.09 -9.65
CA ASP A 351 8.75 -10.69 -10.02
C ASP A 351 7.90 -10.61 -11.29
N VAL A 352 6.80 -9.85 -11.25
CA VAL A 352 5.80 -9.80 -12.33
C VAL A 352 6.38 -9.20 -13.61
N GLU A 353 7.42 -8.38 -13.47
CA GLU A 353 8.13 -7.78 -14.60
C GLU A 353 9.24 -8.65 -15.17
N MET A 354 9.54 -9.82 -14.60
CA MET A 354 10.56 -10.71 -15.13
C MET A 354 10.01 -11.41 -16.38
N PRO A 355 10.37 -10.98 -17.61
CA PRO A 355 9.76 -11.50 -18.83
C PRO A 355 10.51 -12.73 -19.36
N ASP A 356 11.62 -13.09 -18.70
CA ASP A 356 12.47 -14.20 -19.05
C ASP A 356 11.84 -15.55 -18.65
N TRP A 357 12.50 -16.63 -19.05
CA TRP A 357 12.05 -17.98 -18.75
C TRP A 357 11.88 -18.27 -17.25
N ARG A 358 12.58 -17.56 -16.35
CA ARG A 358 12.42 -17.75 -14.91
C ARG A 358 11.09 -17.16 -14.47
N GLY A 359 10.78 -15.91 -14.82
CA GLY A 359 9.47 -15.31 -14.51
C GLY A 359 8.29 -16.14 -15.03
N LYS A 360 8.42 -16.62 -16.26
CA LYS A 360 7.47 -17.54 -16.91
C LYS A 360 7.26 -18.84 -16.12
N ILE A 361 8.34 -19.48 -15.65
CA ILE A 361 8.23 -20.68 -14.80
C ILE A 361 7.60 -20.36 -13.45
N ALA A 362 8.02 -19.28 -12.79
CA ALA A 362 7.44 -18.88 -11.50
C ALA A 362 5.94 -18.64 -11.61
N ALA A 363 5.47 -18.06 -12.71
CA ALA A 363 4.05 -17.86 -12.97
C ALA A 363 3.29 -19.19 -13.14
N LEU A 364 3.85 -20.14 -13.92
CA LEU A 364 3.26 -21.48 -14.10
C LEU A 364 3.17 -22.29 -12.80
N THR A 365 4.20 -22.17 -11.95
CA THR A 365 4.31 -22.93 -10.68
C THR A 365 3.76 -22.16 -9.48
N SER A 366 3.16 -20.99 -9.69
CA SER A 366 2.59 -20.16 -8.63
C SER A 366 1.42 -20.87 -7.94
N ASN A 367 1.33 -20.69 -6.61
CA ASN A 367 0.18 -21.12 -5.83
C ASN A 367 -1.02 -20.16 -5.95
N ALA A 368 -0.81 -18.95 -6.50
CA ALA A 368 -1.88 -18.00 -6.76
C ALA A 368 -2.68 -18.43 -8.00
N PRO A 369 -3.99 -18.72 -7.87
CA PRO A 369 -4.78 -19.27 -8.97
C PRO A 369 -4.82 -18.36 -10.20
N ASP A 370 -4.89 -17.04 -10.02
CA ASP A 370 -4.96 -16.07 -11.12
C ASP A 370 -3.65 -15.95 -11.90
N ILE A 371 -2.49 -15.94 -11.21
CA ILE A 371 -1.17 -15.91 -11.85
C ILE A 371 -0.96 -17.19 -12.67
N GLN A 372 -1.24 -18.35 -12.08
CA GLN A 372 -1.12 -19.62 -12.77
C GLN A 372 -2.06 -19.72 -13.97
N LEU A 373 -3.30 -19.26 -13.83
CA LEU A 373 -4.30 -19.28 -14.89
C LEU A 373 -3.89 -18.40 -16.08
N ARG A 374 -3.30 -17.22 -15.82
CA ARG A 374 -2.73 -16.34 -16.85
C ARG A 374 -1.59 -17.02 -17.61
N ALA A 375 -0.62 -17.59 -16.90
CA ALA A 375 0.51 -18.28 -17.52
C ALA A 375 0.08 -19.49 -18.38
N ARG A 376 -0.89 -20.29 -17.89
CA ARG A 376 -1.46 -21.41 -18.68
C ARG A 376 -2.20 -20.92 -19.93
N THR A 377 -2.90 -19.79 -19.82
CA THR A 377 -3.56 -19.13 -20.96
C THR A 377 -2.54 -18.78 -22.04
N GLU A 378 -1.42 -18.16 -21.66
CA GLU A 378 -0.37 -17.76 -22.61
C GLU A 378 0.28 -18.96 -23.30
N VAL A 379 0.60 -20.03 -22.56
CA VAL A 379 1.11 -21.29 -23.16
C VAL A 379 0.10 -21.84 -24.17
N PHE A 380 -1.18 -21.83 -23.83
CA PHE A 380 -2.24 -22.32 -24.70
C PHE A 380 -2.40 -21.47 -25.98
N LEU A 381 -2.37 -20.14 -25.87
CA LEU A 381 -2.46 -19.24 -27.02
C LEU A 381 -1.26 -19.37 -27.96
N THR A 382 -0.06 -19.60 -27.41
CA THR A 382 1.15 -19.87 -28.18
C THR A 382 1.01 -21.16 -28.99
N ARG A 383 0.57 -22.26 -28.36
CA ARG A 383 0.27 -23.53 -29.05
C ARG A 383 -0.65 -23.37 -30.26
N LEU A 384 -1.66 -22.51 -30.19
CA LEU A 384 -2.64 -22.33 -31.26
C LEU A 384 -2.16 -21.42 -32.39
N HIS A 385 -1.27 -20.49 -32.10
CA HIS A 385 -0.74 -19.55 -33.10
C HIS A 385 -0.05 -20.32 -34.24
N ASP A 386 0.82 -21.27 -33.90
CA ASP A 386 1.69 -21.94 -34.88
C ASP A 386 1.06 -23.16 -35.57
N THR A 387 -0.05 -23.68 -35.05
CA THR A 387 -0.61 -24.96 -35.51
C THR A 387 -1.94 -24.88 -36.28
N ARG A 388 -2.72 -23.78 -36.18
CA ARG A 388 -4.11 -23.74 -36.70
C ARG A 388 -4.49 -22.51 -37.53
N GLY A 389 -3.55 -21.90 -38.25
CA GLY A 389 -3.84 -20.77 -39.15
C GLY A 389 -4.07 -19.43 -38.44
N GLY A 390 -3.53 -19.30 -37.23
CA GLY A 390 -3.58 -18.10 -36.40
C GLY A 390 -4.87 -17.95 -35.59
N VAL A 391 -4.71 -17.55 -34.33
CA VAL A 391 -5.81 -17.13 -33.46
C VAL A 391 -6.38 -15.82 -34.00
N LYS A 392 -7.72 -15.69 -34.00
CA LYS A 392 -8.42 -14.47 -34.46
C LYS A 392 -9.20 -13.80 -33.34
N ARG A 393 -9.76 -14.59 -32.42
CA ARG A 393 -10.50 -14.07 -31.28
C ARG A 393 -10.35 -14.97 -30.05
N VAL A 394 -10.28 -14.37 -28.88
CA VAL A 394 -10.24 -15.05 -27.57
C VAL A 394 -11.30 -14.42 -26.68
N ASP A 395 -12.23 -15.23 -26.20
CA ASP A 395 -13.21 -14.83 -25.18
C ASP A 395 -12.70 -15.32 -23.80
N VAL A 396 -12.56 -14.42 -22.83
CA VAL A 396 -12.00 -14.71 -21.49
C VAL A 396 -12.88 -14.19 -20.35
N PRO A 397 -12.78 -14.77 -19.14
CA PRO A 397 -13.40 -14.22 -17.94
C PRO A 397 -12.93 -12.78 -17.65
N GLY A 398 -13.81 -11.94 -17.10
CA GLY A 398 -13.51 -10.52 -16.86
C GLY A 398 -12.27 -10.27 -16.01
N HIS A 399 -11.99 -11.13 -15.03
CA HIS A 399 -10.83 -11.02 -14.14
C HIS A 399 -9.48 -11.38 -14.81
N LEU A 400 -9.49 -11.97 -16.01
CA LEU A 400 -8.28 -12.31 -16.78
C LEU A 400 -8.05 -11.39 -17.99
N HIS A 401 -9.09 -10.69 -18.43
CA HIS A 401 -9.09 -9.92 -19.66
C HIS A 401 -7.91 -8.96 -19.80
N LYS A 402 -7.68 -8.13 -18.79
CA LYS A 402 -6.73 -7.02 -18.90
C LYS A 402 -5.28 -7.45 -18.97
N THR A 403 -4.94 -8.60 -18.38
CA THR A 403 -3.59 -9.16 -18.47
C THR A 403 -3.34 -9.88 -19.79
N VAL A 404 -4.39 -10.49 -20.37
CA VAL A 404 -4.29 -11.23 -21.64
C VAL A 404 -4.31 -10.29 -22.85
N ALA A 405 -5.04 -9.16 -22.76
CA ALA A 405 -5.21 -8.23 -23.87
C ALA A 405 -3.88 -7.64 -24.40
N PRO A 406 -2.94 -7.14 -23.58
CA PRO A 406 -1.64 -6.66 -24.05
C PRO A 406 -0.86 -7.71 -24.85
N TRP A 407 -0.82 -8.95 -24.37
CA TRP A 407 -0.15 -10.08 -25.05
C TRP A 407 -0.80 -10.43 -26.40
N CYS A 408 -2.14 -10.44 -26.45
CA CYS A 408 -2.87 -10.72 -27.67
C CYS A 408 -2.72 -9.63 -28.73
N ARG A 409 -2.50 -8.37 -28.35
CA ARG A 409 -2.26 -7.26 -29.29
C ARG A 409 -1.01 -7.46 -30.13
N GLU A 410 0.06 -7.99 -29.56
CA GLU A 410 1.29 -8.29 -30.30
C GLU A 410 1.08 -9.35 -31.40
N ARG A 411 -0.06 -10.06 -31.36
CA ARG A 411 -0.42 -11.16 -32.26
C ARG A 411 -1.64 -10.88 -33.15
N ASP A 412 -2.13 -9.62 -33.20
CA ASP A 412 -3.34 -9.21 -33.95
C ASP A 412 -4.62 -10.02 -33.60
N VAL A 413 -4.83 -10.32 -32.30
CA VAL A 413 -5.95 -11.13 -31.81
C VAL A 413 -7.02 -10.25 -31.12
N LEU A 414 -8.30 -10.43 -31.46
CA LEU A 414 -9.42 -9.77 -30.78
C LEU A 414 -9.69 -10.43 -29.41
N VAL A 415 -9.64 -9.68 -28.32
CA VAL A 415 -9.99 -10.18 -26.98
C VAL A 415 -11.36 -9.62 -26.56
N GLU A 416 -12.28 -10.50 -26.15
CA GLU A 416 -13.58 -10.12 -25.60
C GLU A 416 -13.82 -10.73 -24.21
N VAL A 417 -14.57 -10.01 -23.38
CA VAL A 417 -14.91 -10.43 -22.02
C VAL A 417 -16.24 -11.18 -22.01
N PHE A 418 -16.30 -12.34 -21.34
CA PHE A 418 -17.59 -12.97 -21.04
C PHE A 418 -18.45 -12.02 -20.22
N LYS A 419 -19.69 -11.83 -20.66
CA LYS A 419 -20.68 -11.16 -19.82
C LYS A 419 -21.04 -12.09 -18.68
N ASP A 420 -20.86 -11.61 -17.46
CA ASP A 420 -21.34 -12.29 -16.26
C ASP A 420 -22.85 -12.56 -16.40
N PRO A 421 -23.29 -13.82 -16.33
CA PRO A 421 -24.70 -14.15 -16.45
C PRO A 421 -25.49 -13.65 -15.25
N GLU A 422 -26.72 -13.21 -15.52
CA GLU A 422 -27.65 -12.77 -14.49
C GLU A 422 -28.14 -13.97 -13.67
N LEU A 423 -28.00 -13.88 -12.33
CA LEU A 423 -28.57 -14.82 -11.37
C LEU A 423 -30.06 -14.58 -11.18
N PHE A 424 -30.44 -13.33 -11.01
CA PHE A 424 -31.82 -12.88 -10.98
C PHE A 424 -31.91 -11.38 -11.27
N SER A 425 -33.07 -10.96 -11.77
CA SER A 425 -33.50 -9.58 -11.83
C SER A 425 -34.83 -9.41 -11.11
N LEU A 426 -35.01 -8.26 -10.48
CA LEU A 426 -36.16 -7.89 -9.70
C LEU A 426 -36.46 -6.41 -9.90
N ASP A 427 -37.69 -6.11 -10.33
CA ASP A 427 -38.16 -4.74 -10.47
C ASP A 427 -39.14 -4.39 -9.34
N TRP A 428 -39.13 -3.13 -8.93
CA TRP A 428 -40.07 -2.56 -7.99
C TRP A 428 -40.51 -1.18 -8.43
N SER A 429 -41.78 -0.85 -8.18
CA SER A 429 -42.30 0.50 -8.34
C SER A 429 -43.23 0.83 -7.18
N GLY A 430 -43.23 2.09 -6.78
CA GLY A 430 -44.06 2.57 -5.70
C GLY A 430 -44.78 3.86 -6.08
N GLN A 431 -46.00 4.01 -5.57
CA GLN A 431 -46.74 5.26 -5.69
C GLN A 431 -46.05 6.37 -4.91
N SER A 432 -46.10 7.60 -5.44
CA SER A 432 -45.54 8.76 -4.75
C SER A 432 -46.24 9.01 -3.41
N GLU A 433 -45.51 9.60 -2.46
CA GLU A 433 -46.05 9.94 -1.14
C GLU A 433 -47.31 10.81 -1.25
N TRP A 434 -47.32 11.76 -2.20
CA TRP A 434 -48.45 12.66 -2.43
C TRP A 434 -49.70 11.95 -2.96
N ALA A 435 -49.54 10.94 -3.82
CA ALA A 435 -50.66 10.14 -4.32
C ALA A 435 -51.36 9.38 -3.18
N ILE A 436 -50.63 9.02 -2.13
CA ILE A 436 -51.16 8.36 -0.94
C ILE A 436 -51.75 9.39 0.04
N MET A 437 -51.08 10.52 0.26
CA MET A 437 -51.53 11.54 1.23
C MET A 437 -52.75 12.33 0.76
N SER A 438 -52.82 12.72 -0.51
CA SER A 438 -53.82 13.67 -0.99
C SER A 438 -55.28 13.23 -0.80
N PRO A 439 -55.68 11.96 -1.04
CA PRO A 439 -57.06 11.53 -0.80
C PRO A 439 -57.41 11.53 0.69
N LEU A 440 -56.47 11.12 1.55
CA LEU A 440 -56.64 11.11 3.00
C LEU A 440 -56.79 12.53 3.54
N LEU A 441 -55.96 13.46 3.04
CA LEU A 441 -55.99 14.85 3.43
C LEU A 441 -57.30 15.53 3.04
N GLN A 442 -57.82 15.22 1.85
CA GLN A 442 -59.13 15.68 1.41
C GLN A 442 -60.25 15.17 2.33
N GLU A 443 -60.23 13.88 2.66
CA GLU A 443 -61.21 13.26 3.56
C GLU A 443 -61.20 13.92 4.95
N ASP A 444 -60.01 14.11 5.53
CA ASP A 444 -59.86 14.73 6.85
C ASP A 444 -60.31 16.19 6.86
N LEU A 445 -59.93 16.98 5.84
CA LEU A 445 -60.40 18.36 5.71
C LEU A 445 -61.92 18.44 5.57
N GLN A 446 -62.55 17.50 4.84
CA GLN A 446 -64.00 17.43 4.70
C GLN A 446 -64.71 17.00 6.00
N ASN A 447 -64.12 16.08 6.76
CA ASN A 447 -64.62 15.64 8.06
C ASN A 447 -64.54 16.77 9.10
N ILE A 448 -63.42 17.51 9.12
CA ILE A 448 -63.25 18.70 9.97
C ILE A 448 -64.26 19.78 9.55
N LYS A 449 -64.43 20.00 8.24
CA LYS A 449 -65.45 20.92 7.69
C LYS A 449 -66.86 20.55 8.16
N THR A 450 -67.20 19.26 8.21
CA THR A 450 -68.53 18.81 8.60
C THR A 450 -68.77 18.84 10.12
N SER A 451 -67.74 18.57 10.92
CA SER A 451 -67.84 18.46 12.39
C SER A 451 -67.73 19.80 13.12
N MET A 452 -66.93 20.75 12.62
CA MET A 452 -66.73 22.06 13.28
C MET A 452 -67.62 23.18 12.74
N PHE A 453 -68.13 23.10 11.50
CA PHE A 453 -68.77 24.23 10.82
C PHE A 453 -70.29 24.09 10.79
N THR A 454 -70.93 24.43 11.91
CA THR A 454 -72.35 24.80 11.95
C THR A 454 -72.49 26.32 11.68
N PRO A 455 -73.63 26.81 11.15
CA PRO A 455 -73.79 28.21 10.70
C PRO A 455 -73.69 29.30 11.80
N SER A 456 -73.26 28.96 13.01
CA SER A 456 -73.23 29.83 14.20
C SER A 456 -71.83 30.25 14.67
N VAL A 457 -70.73 29.88 14.00
CA VAL A 457 -69.35 30.27 14.36
C VAL A 457 -68.75 31.21 13.31
N PRO A 458 -68.59 32.52 13.57
CA PRO A 458 -68.01 33.45 12.61
C PRO A 458 -66.50 33.25 12.52
N PHE A 459 -66.01 32.82 11.35
CA PHE A 459 -64.58 32.80 10.99
C PHE A 459 -64.06 34.18 10.58
N ALA A 460 -64.95 35.16 10.46
CA ALA A 460 -64.61 36.55 10.30
C ALA A 460 -65.06 37.32 11.54
N ASP A 461 -64.25 38.25 12.03
CA ASP A 461 -64.69 39.20 13.03
C ASP A 461 -65.80 40.13 12.47
N ALA A 462 -66.36 41.03 13.30
CA ALA A 462 -67.41 41.94 12.88
C ALA A 462 -66.99 42.89 11.72
N ALA A 463 -65.70 42.94 11.36
CA ALA A 463 -65.12 43.74 10.28
C ALA A 463 -64.83 42.93 9.01
N GLY A 464 -64.98 41.60 9.02
CA GLY A 464 -64.72 40.73 7.87
C GLY A 464 -63.33 40.12 7.83
N GLU A 465 -62.48 40.32 8.85
CA GLU A 465 -61.13 39.73 8.92
C GLU A 465 -61.16 38.31 9.49
N VAL A 466 -60.43 37.38 8.86
CA VAL A 466 -60.37 35.97 9.24
C VAL A 466 -59.79 35.82 10.65
N SER A 467 -60.60 35.41 11.63
CA SER A 467 -60.21 35.31 13.04
C SER A 467 -59.47 34.01 13.38
N GLN A 468 -59.68 32.94 12.59
CA GLN A 468 -59.05 31.62 12.72
C GLN A 468 -58.85 30.96 11.35
N LYS A 469 -57.88 30.07 11.20
CA LYS A 469 -57.65 29.31 9.95
C LYS A 469 -57.13 27.91 10.24
N LEU A 470 -57.27 27.01 9.27
CA LEU A 470 -56.61 25.71 9.33
C LEU A 470 -55.16 25.83 8.84
N HIS A 471 -54.26 25.19 9.56
CA HIS A 471 -52.86 25.07 9.20
C HIS A 471 -52.51 23.60 9.01
N VAL A 472 -51.99 23.26 7.84
CA VAL A 472 -51.61 21.90 7.47
C VAL A 472 -50.10 21.84 7.31
N GLU A 473 -49.42 21.21 8.27
CA GLU A 473 -48.00 20.87 8.12
C GLU A 473 -47.91 19.55 7.38
N VAL A 474 -47.20 19.51 6.25
CA VAL A 474 -47.01 18.31 5.44
C VAL A 474 -45.56 17.87 5.54
N PHE A 475 -45.40 16.64 6.02
CA PHE A 475 -44.13 15.97 6.25
C PHE A 475 -43.86 15.04 5.08
N THR A 476 -42.82 15.31 4.31
CA THR A 476 -42.49 14.55 3.11
C THR A 476 -40.99 14.54 2.86
N THR A 477 -40.55 13.53 2.13
CA THR A 477 -39.15 13.36 1.71
C THR A 477 -38.85 14.04 0.37
N VAL A 478 -39.90 14.46 -0.37
CA VAL A 478 -39.75 15.08 -1.68
C VAL A 478 -39.23 16.51 -1.57
N PRO A 479 -38.53 17.03 -2.59
CA PRO A 479 -38.05 18.41 -2.59
C PRO A 479 -39.18 19.44 -2.48
N GLN A 480 -38.88 20.61 -1.89
CA GLN A 480 -39.85 21.69 -1.66
C GLN A 480 -40.62 22.11 -2.92
N HIS A 481 -39.94 22.25 -4.07
CA HIS A 481 -40.59 22.66 -5.31
C HIS A 481 -41.64 21.65 -5.81
N VAL A 482 -41.43 20.34 -5.55
CA VAL A 482 -42.40 19.27 -5.86
C VAL A 482 -43.60 19.39 -4.92
N PHE A 483 -43.35 19.63 -3.64
CA PHE A 483 -44.41 19.91 -2.67
C PHE A 483 -45.26 21.12 -3.08
N GLU A 484 -44.64 22.24 -3.45
CA GLU A 484 -45.34 23.46 -3.87
C GLU A 484 -46.23 23.20 -5.09
N HIS A 485 -45.73 22.44 -6.06
CA HIS A 485 -46.51 22.02 -7.22
C HIS A 485 -47.72 21.16 -6.81
N ASN A 486 -47.50 20.16 -5.96
CA ASN A 486 -48.54 19.26 -5.45
C ASN A 486 -49.65 20.01 -4.69
N ILE A 487 -49.27 20.93 -3.79
CA ILE A 487 -50.21 21.76 -3.04
C ILE A 487 -50.98 22.73 -3.95
N SER A 488 -50.30 23.36 -4.92
CA SER A 488 -50.97 24.28 -5.84
C SER A 488 -52.06 23.57 -6.66
N THR A 489 -51.78 22.34 -7.09
CA THR A 489 -52.74 21.50 -7.82
C THR A 489 -53.89 21.08 -6.91
N PHE A 490 -53.59 20.69 -5.67
CA PHE A 490 -54.60 20.30 -4.70
C PHE A 490 -55.55 21.44 -4.32
N LYS A 491 -55.03 22.65 -4.09
CA LYS A 491 -55.83 23.86 -3.81
C LYS A 491 -56.82 24.11 -4.94
N ARG A 492 -56.35 24.10 -6.19
CA ARG A 492 -57.18 24.32 -7.38
C ARG A 492 -58.29 23.28 -7.49
N SER A 493 -57.97 22.00 -7.27
CA SER A 493 -58.93 20.90 -7.46
C SER A 493 -59.92 20.70 -6.33
N HIS A 494 -59.59 21.08 -5.09
CA HIS A 494 -60.39 20.71 -3.91
C HIS A 494 -60.79 21.86 -3.00
N LEU A 495 -60.14 23.03 -3.11
CA LEU A 495 -60.39 24.17 -2.23
C LEU A 495 -60.94 25.40 -2.97
N GLU A 496 -60.65 25.55 -4.26
CA GLU A 496 -61.02 26.73 -5.07
C GLU A 496 -62.21 26.48 -6.01
N ASP A 497 -62.51 25.23 -6.39
CA ASP A 497 -63.56 24.89 -7.36
C ASP A 497 -64.84 24.40 -6.67
N SER A 498 -65.69 25.35 -6.26
CA SER A 498 -67.08 25.07 -5.89
C SER A 498 -68.00 25.75 -6.92
N SER A 499 -68.64 24.95 -7.77
CA SER A 499 -69.70 25.39 -8.67
C SER A 499 -70.76 26.21 -7.92
N GLU A 500 -71.27 27.27 -8.57
CA GLU A 500 -72.10 28.38 -8.07
C GLU A 500 -73.34 28.04 -7.20
N GLU A 501 -73.66 26.76 -6.91
CA GLU A 501 -74.84 26.38 -6.12
C GLU A 501 -74.60 26.17 -4.61
N ASP A 502 -73.35 26.07 -4.13
CA ASP A 502 -73.02 25.93 -2.70
C ASP A 502 -72.36 27.20 -2.13
N LEU A 503 -73.16 28.21 -1.80
CA LEU A 503 -72.75 29.41 -1.05
C LEU A 503 -72.38 29.07 0.41
N LYS A 504 -71.23 28.44 0.64
CA LYS A 504 -70.52 28.39 1.93
C LYS A 504 -69.09 28.90 1.73
N ALA A 505 -68.68 29.87 2.54
CA ALA A 505 -67.36 30.52 2.45
C ALA A 505 -66.21 29.48 2.35
N PRO A 506 -65.17 29.74 1.51
CA PRO A 506 -64.02 28.85 1.39
C PRO A 506 -63.33 28.70 2.76
N LEU A 507 -62.89 27.48 3.09
CA LEU A 507 -62.08 27.29 4.30
C LEU A 507 -60.72 27.98 4.11
N PRO A 508 -60.31 28.89 5.00
CA PRO A 508 -58.95 29.41 4.98
C PRO A 508 -58.00 28.30 5.45
N VAL A 509 -57.22 27.74 4.51
CA VAL A 509 -56.23 26.68 4.76
C VAL A 509 -54.84 27.10 4.27
N ASP A 510 -53.87 27.09 5.17
CA ASP A 510 -52.45 27.29 4.86
C ASP A 510 -51.68 25.98 4.95
N PHE A 511 -50.65 25.84 4.12
CA PHE A 511 -49.81 24.65 4.06
C PHE A 511 -48.36 25.00 4.34
N THR A 512 -47.69 24.18 5.14
CA THR A 512 -46.26 24.28 5.44
C THR A 512 -45.54 23.03 4.99
N TYR A 513 -44.43 23.21 4.27
CA TYR A 513 -43.51 22.15 3.90
C TYR A 513 -42.64 21.73 5.10
N ARG A 514 -42.51 20.44 5.37
CA ARG A 514 -41.56 19.88 6.34
C ARG A 514 -40.75 18.76 5.68
N ASN A 515 -39.45 19.01 5.49
CA ASN A 515 -38.52 17.99 5.03
C ASN A 515 -38.23 16.99 6.17
N VAL A 516 -38.60 15.72 5.99
CA VAL A 516 -38.41 14.70 7.04
C VAL A 516 -37.01 14.09 7.08
N THR A 517 -36.16 14.33 6.08
CA THR A 517 -34.79 13.78 6.07
C THR A 517 -34.00 14.25 7.29
N LYS A 518 -34.13 15.53 7.65
CA LYS A 518 -33.67 16.12 8.92
C LYS A 518 -34.74 17.05 9.49
N ALA A 519 -35.84 16.46 9.98
CA ALA A 519 -37.02 17.20 10.41
C ALA A 519 -36.72 18.25 11.48
N GLY A 520 -35.93 17.90 12.49
CA GLY A 520 -35.51 18.82 13.55
C GLY A 520 -34.74 20.04 13.03
N LEU A 521 -33.72 19.82 12.19
CA LEU A 521 -32.98 20.90 11.55
C LEU A 521 -33.88 21.77 10.66
N HIS A 522 -34.68 21.15 9.78
CA HIS A 522 -35.55 21.90 8.88
C HIS A 522 -36.53 22.80 9.66
N TRP A 523 -37.19 22.27 10.70
CA TRP A 523 -38.05 23.04 11.58
C TRP A 523 -37.31 24.21 12.25
N PHE A 524 -36.10 23.97 12.78
CA PHE A 524 -35.29 25.02 13.38
C PHE A 524 -35.00 26.15 12.38
N LEU A 525 -34.57 25.80 11.17
CA LEU A 525 -34.19 26.76 10.14
C LEU A 525 -35.36 27.59 9.64
N THR A 526 -36.55 27.00 9.49
CA THR A 526 -37.72 27.69 8.96
C THR A 526 -38.46 28.52 10.00
N ASP A 527 -38.53 28.05 11.25
CA ASP A 527 -39.45 28.63 12.24
C ASP A 527 -38.73 29.39 13.35
N ILE A 528 -37.54 28.93 13.74
CA ILE A 528 -36.83 29.46 14.92
C ILE A 528 -35.75 30.45 14.50
N LEU A 529 -34.89 30.08 13.55
CA LEU A 529 -33.77 30.90 13.10
C LEU A 529 -34.19 32.33 12.69
N PRO A 530 -35.32 32.57 12.00
CA PRO A 530 -35.78 33.93 11.69
C PRO A 530 -36.04 34.78 12.95
N HIS A 531 -36.52 34.19 14.03
CA HIS A 531 -36.72 34.90 15.30
C HIS A 531 -35.40 35.22 16.00
N LEU A 532 -34.43 34.31 15.94
CA LEU A 532 -33.09 34.54 16.50
C LEU A 532 -32.39 35.69 15.76
N LYS A 533 -32.49 35.72 14.42
CA LYS A 533 -31.95 36.79 13.57
C LYS A 533 -32.47 38.19 13.91
N GLN A 534 -33.76 38.28 14.23
CA GLN A 534 -34.46 39.56 14.40
C GLN A 534 -34.42 40.08 15.84
N ASN A 535 -34.02 39.26 16.82
CA ASN A 535 -34.12 39.61 18.23
C ASN A 535 -32.73 39.76 18.89
N PRO A 536 -32.20 40.98 19.01
CA PRO A 536 -30.86 41.22 19.57
C PRO A 536 -30.76 40.96 21.08
N ARG A 537 -31.87 40.63 21.75
CA ARG A 537 -31.85 40.25 23.18
C ARG A 537 -31.46 38.80 23.41
N VAL A 538 -31.52 37.96 22.37
CA VAL A 538 -31.12 36.57 22.48
C VAL A 538 -29.61 36.51 22.68
N ALA A 539 -29.19 35.87 23.76
CA ALA A 539 -27.79 35.68 24.11
C ALA A 539 -27.38 34.19 24.10
N ALA A 540 -28.32 33.26 24.20
CA ALA A 540 -28.06 31.82 24.10
C ALA A 540 -29.28 31.04 23.60
N VAL A 541 -29.05 29.86 23.04
CA VAL A 541 -30.08 28.93 22.57
C VAL A 541 -29.83 27.54 23.15
N GLU A 542 -30.80 26.99 23.87
CA GLU A 542 -30.79 25.60 24.33
C GLU A 542 -31.64 24.75 23.37
N ILE A 543 -31.07 23.68 22.82
CA ILE A 543 -31.79 22.65 22.07
C ILE A 543 -31.83 21.41 22.94
N SER A 544 -33.04 20.98 23.28
CA SER A 544 -33.26 19.83 24.12
C SER A 544 -34.21 18.83 23.49
N THR A 545 -33.93 17.55 23.66
CA THR A 545 -34.79 16.47 23.16
C THR A 545 -35.06 15.45 24.24
N GLN A 546 -36.15 14.71 24.07
CA GLN A 546 -36.41 13.56 24.93
C GLN A 546 -35.30 12.51 24.79
N ARG A 547 -34.78 12.01 25.93
CA ARG A 547 -33.96 10.79 25.98
C ARG A 547 -34.87 9.65 25.57
N ARG A 548 -34.63 9.09 24.40
CA ARG A 548 -35.34 7.87 24.05
C ARG A 548 -34.76 6.72 24.89
N PRO A 549 -35.58 5.82 25.47
CA PRO A 549 -35.08 4.86 26.44
C PRO A 549 -34.00 3.97 25.84
N ALA A 550 -33.05 3.55 26.68
CA ALA A 550 -32.21 2.38 26.47
C ALA A 550 -33.08 1.11 26.51
N ASP A 551 -34.00 0.97 25.55
CA ASP A 551 -34.50 -0.34 25.19
C ASP A 551 -33.27 -1.11 24.68
N LYS A 552 -32.95 -2.26 25.27
CA LYS A 552 -31.76 -3.06 24.88
C LYS A 552 -31.79 -3.48 23.41
N ASP A 553 -32.95 -3.29 22.80
CA ASP A 553 -33.35 -3.70 21.48
C ASP A 553 -33.23 -2.54 20.44
N LEU A 554 -33.02 -1.28 20.83
CA LEU A 554 -32.80 -0.16 19.90
C LEU A 554 -31.30 0.04 19.60
N LEU A 555 -30.95 0.21 18.32
CA LEU A 555 -29.57 0.47 17.87
C LEU A 555 -29.21 1.97 17.84
N ASP A 556 -30.19 2.85 17.94
CA ASP A 556 -29.99 4.31 17.98
C ASP A 556 -29.26 4.74 19.26
N LEU A 557 -28.48 5.83 19.17
CA LEU A 557 -27.80 6.43 20.31
C LEU A 557 -28.77 7.21 21.22
N PRO A 558 -28.45 7.41 22.52
CA PRO A 558 -29.29 8.16 23.45
C PRO A 558 -29.70 9.58 22.97
N GLN A 559 -28.83 10.20 22.17
CA GLN A 559 -28.98 11.53 21.59
C GLN A 559 -29.58 11.54 20.17
N ARG A 560 -30.20 10.45 19.70
CA ARG A 560 -30.72 10.27 18.33
C ARG A 560 -31.48 11.47 17.76
N PHE A 561 -32.32 12.12 18.56
CA PHE A 561 -33.10 13.27 18.11
C PHE A 561 -32.27 14.56 18.03
N LEU A 562 -31.22 14.70 18.85
CA LEU A 562 -30.25 15.78 18.67
C LEU A 562 -29.46 15.63 17.38
N GLN A 563 -29.15 14.40 16.95
CA GLN A 563 -28.42 14.15 15.71
C GLN A 563 -29.10 14.78 14.47
N GLU A 564 -30.44 14.89 14.49
CA GLU A 564 -31.20 15.57 13.43
C GLU A 564 -30.97 17.08 13.35
N PHE A 565 -30.42 17.72 14.40
CA PHE A 565 -30.09 19.14 14.41
C PHE A 565 -28.68 19.44 13.92
N PHE A 566 -27.79 18.46 13.78
CA PHE A 566 -26.45 18.74 13.30
C PHE A 566 -26.50 19.32 11.86
N PRO A 567 -25.73 20.37 11.48
CA PRO A 567 -24.82 21.23 12.25
C PRO A 567 -25.43 22.62 12.58
N VAL A 568 -26.60 22.67 13.24
CA VAL A 568 -27.38 23.90 13.48
C VAL A 568 -26.59 24.99 14.20
N ASP A 569 -25.66 24.63 15.08
CA ASP A 569 -24.86 25.58 15.83
C ASP A 569 -23.96 26.44 14.93
N VAL A 570 -23.37 25.83 13.91
CA VAL A 570 -22.55 26.52 12.91
C VAL A 570 -23.42 27.36 11.98
N ILE A 571 -24.62 26.89 11.65
CA ILE A 571 -25.58 27.68 10.86
C ILE A 571 -26.05 28.91 11.66
N VAL A 572 -26.36 28.74 12.95
CA VAL A 572 -26.74 29.85 13.85
C VAL A 572 -25.62 30.88 13.95
N GLU A 573 -24.36 30.46 14.05
CA GLU A 573 -23.22 31.38 14.09
C GLU A 573 -23.07 32.19 12.81
N ARG A 574 -23.19 31.54 11.65
CA ARG A 574 -23.11 32.21 10.35
C ARG A 574 -24.24 33.21 10.13
N GLU A 575 -25.43 32.86 10.62
CA GLU A 575 -26.66 33.52 10.23
C GLU A 575 -27.22 34.48 11.29
N SER A 576 -26.68 34.50 12.51
CA SER A 576 -27.12 35.35 13.63
C SER A 576 -25.96 36.08 14.31
N GLN A 577 -26.20 36.73 15.45
CA GLN A 577 -25.15 37.39 16.26
C GLN A 577 -24.55 36.46 17.35
N LEU A 578 -25.07 35.24 17.46
CA LEU A 578 -24.64 34.26 18.44
C LEU A 578 -23.39 33.54 17.96
N SER A 579 -22.52 33.12 18.87
CA SER A 579 -21.49 32.13 18.55
C SER A 579 -22.07 30.72 18.59
N ARG A 580 -21.41 29.76 17.91
CA ARG A 580 -21.75 28.34 18.03
C ARG A 580 -21.69 27.81 19.47
N ASP A 581 -20.86 28.44 20.32
CA ASP A 581 -20.73 28.09 21.74
C ASP A 581 -21.95 28.54 22.57
N ASP A 582 -22.75 29.49 22.07
CA ASP A 582 -24.00 29.94 22.68
C ASP A 582 -25.18 28.99 22.40
N VAL A 583 -24.97 27.96 21.56
CA VAL A 583 -25.94 26.91 21.28
C VAL A 583 -25.62 25.67 22.12
N THR A 584 -26.42 25.40 23.14
CA THR A 584 -26.25 24.25 24.04
C THR A 584 -27.19 23.11 23.67
N LEU A 585 -26.76 21.88 23.94
CA LEU A 585 -27.48 20.65 23.62
C LEU A 585 -27.81 19.88 24.90
N ALA A 586 -29.03 19.40 25.03
CA ALA A 586 -29.47 18.63 26.19
C ALA A 586 -30.36 17.44 25.80
N VAL A 587 -30.24 16.36 26.58
CA VAL A 587 -31.11 15.18 26.47
C VAL A 587 -31.77 14.97 27.82
N HIS A 588 -33.11 14.87 27.85
CA HIS A 588 -33.86 14.81 29.11
C HIS A 588 -34.69 13.53 29.29
N ASP A 589 -34.78 13.02 30.53
CA ASP A 589 -35.42 11.73 30.83
C ASP A 589 -36.95 11.76 31.08
N TRP A 590 -37.58 12.93 30.95
CA TRP A 590 -39.01 13.11 31.25
C TRP A 590 -39.90 12.89 30.02
N SER A 591 -41.20 12.64 30.25
CA SER A 591 -42.21 12.54 29.19
C SER A 591 -42.60 13.94 28.71
N GLY A 592 -41.91 14.43 27.68
CA GLY A 592 -42.10 15.75 27.10
C GLY A 592 -42.24 15.73 25.58
N PRO A 593 -42.34 16.92 24.94
CA PRO A 593 -42.27 17.04 23.49
C PRO A 593 -40.96 16.46 22.94
N MET A 594 -41.01 15.98 21.69
CA MET A 594 -39.84 15.41 21.01
C MET A 594 -38.69 16.40 20.91
N TYR A 595 -39.01 17.64 20.49
CA TYR A 595 -38.07 18.74 20.32
C TYR A 595 -38.51 19.93 21.15
N VAL A 596 -37.58 20.50 21.94
CA VAL A 596 -37.80 21.73 22.71
C VAL A 596 -36.61 22.65 22.51
N VAL A 597 -36.86 23.88 22.05
CA VAL A 597 -35.84 24.91 21.86
C VAL A 597 -36.17 26.11 22.72
N ARG A 598 -35.19 26.62 23.47
CA ARG A 598 -35.33 27.82 24.31
C ARG A 598 -34.32 28.88 23.91
N ALA A 599 -34.78 30.11 23.70
CA ALA A 599 -33.92 31.27 23.54
C ALA A 599 -33.83 32.02 24.88
N HIS A 600 -32.61 32.30 25.34
CA HIS A 600 -32.34 32.96 26.60
C HIS A 600 -31.77 34.37 26.38
N ASP A 601 -32.00 35.26 27.34
CA ASP A 601 -31.35 36.57 27.39
C ASP A 601 -29.98 36.50 28.11
N GLN A 602 -29.28 37.63 28.18
CA GLN A 602 -27.99 37.79 28.87
C GLN A 602 -28.03 37.46 30.38
N HIS A 603 -29.21 37.35 30.98
CA HIS A 603 -29.42 37.00 32.38
C HIS A 603 -29.85 35.53 32.55
N GLY A 604 -29.91 34.76 31.46
CA GLY A 604 -30.36 33.37 31.43
C GLY A 604 -31.87 33.18 31.46
N GLN A 605 -32.67 34.26 31.37
CA GLN A 605 -34.13 34.14 31.36
C GLN A 605 -34.62 33.70 29.98
N VAL A 606 -35.58 32.77 29.95
CA VAL A 606 -36.21 32.30 28.72
C VAL A 606 -37.03 33.45 28.11
N ILE A 607 -36.59 33.94 26.96
CA ILE A 607 -37.31 34.91 26.13
C ILE A 607 -38.45 34.21 25.42
N ARG A 608 -38.18 33.01 24.90
CA ARG A 608 -39.14 32.23 24.13
C ARG A 608 -38.78 30.74 24.18
N GLU A 609 -39.82 29.92 24.16
CA GLU A 609 -39.75 28.47 24.09
C GLU A 609 -40.58 28.01 22.89
N TRP A 610 -40.06 27.02 22.17
CA TRP A 610 -40.74 26.34 21.08
C TRP A 610 -40.73 24.84 21.34
N GLU A 611 -41.86 24.20 21.10
CA GLU A 611 -42.04 22.75 21.22
C GLU A 611 -42.56 22.22 19.90
N TRP A 612 -42.03 21.08 19.44
CA TRP A 612 -42.43 20.50 18.16
C TRP A 612 -42.25 18.99 18.12
N GLU A 613 -43.05 18.34 17.26
CA GLU A 613 -43.04 16.90 17.05
C GLU A 613 -43.06 16.58 15.55
N SER A 614 -42.20 15.65 15.14
CA SER A 614 -42.21 15.07 13.80
C SER A 614 -42.82 13.66 13.83
N PRO A 615 -43.55 13.25 12.78
CA PRO A 615 -43.94 11.86 12.60
C PRO A 615 -42.69 10.98 12.47
N ILE A 616 -42.68 9.88 13.21
CA ILE A 616 -41.62 8.87 13.22
C ILE A 616 -42.23 7.48 13.27
N GLU A 617 -41.47 6.49 12.84
CA GLU A 617 -41.82 5.08 13.06
C GLU A 617 -40.61 4.31 13.60
N THR A 618 -40.86 3.11 14.13
CA THR A 618 -39.81 2.20 14.61
C THR A 618 -39.84 0.96 13.75
N ARG A 619 -38.68 0.61 13.19
CA ARG A 619 -38.54 -0.48 12.22
C ARG A 619 -37.52 -1.50 12.69
N SER A 620 -37.69 -2.73 12.23
CA SER A 620 -36.67 -3.77 12.41
C SER A 620 -35.46 -3.41 11.55
N TYR A 621 -34.28 -3.33 12.16
CA TYR A 621 -33.03 -3.19 11.43
C TYR A 621 -32.71 -4.48 10.67
N MET A 622 -32.72 -5.62 11.37
CA MET A 622 -32.46 -6.93 10.76
C MET A 622 -33.77 -7.71 10.58
N PRO A 623 -34.02 -8.36 9.43
CA PRO A 623 -35.24 -9.13 9.20
C PRO A 623 -35.30 -10.41 10.04
N ASN A 624 -34.13 -10.97 10.38
CA ASN A 624 -34.00 -12.21 11.16
C ASN A 624 -33.88 -11.99 12.68
N ASP A 625 -33.74 -10.74 13.14
CA ASP A 625 -33.72 -10.39 14.57
C ASP A 625 -34.65 -9.20 14.84
N PRO A 626 -35.97 -9.45 15.00
CA PRO A 626 -36.97 -8.39 15.21
C PRO A 626 -36.76 -7.54 16.46
N ARG A 627 -35.87 -7.98 17.35
CA ARG A 627 -35.50 -7.22 18.55
C ARG A 627 -34.67 -6.01 18.16
N ARG A 628 -33.73 -6.13 17.20
CA ARG A 628 -32.89 -5.01 16.76
C ARG A 628 -33.70 -4.02 15.94
N ARG A 629 -34.01 -2.87 16.54
CA ARG A 629 -34.87 -1.85 15.95
C ARG A 629 -34.16 -0.51 15.82
N VAL A 630 -34.63 0.31 14.91
CA VAL A 630 -34.17 1.69 14.69
C VAL A 630 -35.33 2.64 14.46
N VAL A 631 -35.10 3.91 14.70
CA VAL A 631 -36.05 5.00 14.53
C VAL A 631 -35.85 5.65 13.17
N THR A 632 -36.90 5.61 12.35
CA THR A 632 -36.87 6.13 10.99
C THR A 632 -37.89 7.27 10.83
N PRO A 633 -37.61 8.27 9.97
CA PRO A 633 -38.59 9.31 9.67
C PRO A 633 -39.85 8.72 9.05
N ALA A 634 -41.02 9.25 9.42
CA ALA A 634 -42.29 8.93 8.78
C ALA A 634 -42.80 10.16 8.01
N VAL A 635 -43.71 9.96 7.06
CA VAL A 635 -44.33 11.03 6.28
C VAL A 635 -45.81 11.15 6.61
N GLY A 636 -46.44 12.26 6.27
CA GLY A 636 -47.83 12.51 6.65
C GLY A 636 -48.17 13.99 6.79
N TYR A 637 -49.18 14.30 7.60
CA TYR A 637 -49.57 15.68 7.84
C TYR A 637 -50.21 15.88 9.21
N HIS A 638 -50.07 17.09 9.74
CA HIS A 638 -50.80 17.56 10.92
C HIS A 638 -51.75 18.67 10.52
N ILE A 639 -53.00 18.62 10.97
CA ILE A 639 -53.99 19.68 10.79
C ILE A 639 -54.24 20.33 12.13
N SER A 640 -54.02 21.64 12.21
CA SER A 640 -54.21 22.44 13.41
C SER A 640 -55.10 23.66 13.14
N LEU A 641 -55.89 24.04 14.13
CA LEU A 641 -56.59 25.32 14.15
C LEU A 641 -55.64 26.39 14.72
N VAL A 642 -55.37 27.44 13.94
CA VAL A 642 -54.53 28.57 14.35
C VAL A 642 -55.33 29.88 14.38
N ASP A 643 -54.92 30.83 15.22
CA ASP A 643 -55.52 32.17 15.23
C ASP A 643 -54.95 33.07 14.11
N GLY A 644 -55.46 34.31 14.00
CA GLY A 644 -54.98 35.31 13.04
C GLY A 644 -53.50 35.68 13.18
N ALA A 645 -52.86 35.39 14.31
CA ALA A 645 -51.42 35.56 14.53
C ALA A 645 -50.61 34.28 14.23
N GLY A 646 -51.26 33.18 13.85
CA GLY A 646 -50.64 31.90 13.51
C GLY A 646 -50.36 30.99 14.71
N ALA A 647 -50.81 31.32 15.92
CA ALA A 647 -50.59 30.48 17.09
C ALA A 647 -51.56 29.28 17.10
N VAL A 648 -51.02 28.07 17.28
CA VAL A 648 -51.81 26.83 17.38
C VAL A 648 -52.72 26.89 18.61
N LYS A 649 -54.03 26.84 18.38
CA LYS A 649 -55.05 26.71 19.43
C LYS A 649 -55.34 25.25 19.77
N GLN A 650 -55.42 24.42 18.73
CA GLN A 650 -55.77 23.02 18.86
C GLN A 650 -55.25 22.23 17.66
N THR A 651 -54.58 21.10 17.90
CA THR A 651 -54.32 20.10 16.85
C THR A 651 -55.57 19.25 16.66
N LEU A 652 -56.06 19.18 15.43
CA LEU A 652 -57.29 18.50 15.06
C LEU A 652 -57.02 17.08 14.56
N GLU A 653 -55.94 16.90 13.79
CA GLU A 653 -55.59 15.62 13.19
C GLU A 653 -54.07 15.48 13.12
N LYS A 654 -53.57 14.26 13.39
CA LYS A 654 -52.18 13.88 13.15
C LYS A 654 -52.19 12.57 12.38
N ARG A 655 -51.90 12.62 11.08
CA ARG A 655 -51.87 11.43 10.24
C ARG A 655 -50.45 11.11 9.84
N SER A 656 -50.02 9.88 10.11
CA SER A 656 -48.79 9.31 9.59
C SER A 656 -49.11 8.24 8.56
N ILE A 657 -48.34 8.22 7.47
CA ILE A 657 -48.40 7.20 6.44
C ILE A 657 -46.99 6.64 6.20
N ARG A 658 -46.95 5.45 5.57
CA ARG A 658 -45.69 4.88 5.12
C ARG A 658 -45.21 5.59 3.85
N SER A 659 -43.95 5.99 3.85
CA SER A 659 -43.32 6.56 2.66
C SER A 659 -43.17 5.52 1.55
N VAL A 660 -43.03 6.01 0.32
CA VAL A 660 -42.67 5.17 -0.83
C VAL A 660 -41.36 4.43 -0.58
N TYR A 661 -40.40 5.09 0.10
CA TYR A 661 -39.11 4.51 0.44
C TYR A 661 -39.21 3.44 1.55
N ALA A 662 -40.11 3.61 2.51
CA ALA A 662 -40.41 2.60 3.52
C ALA A 662 -40.99 1.32 2.89
N HIS A 663 -41.78 1.44 1.82
CA HIS A 663 -42.27 0.31 1.05
C HIS A 663 -41.17 -0.34 0.22
N PHE A 664 -40.30 0.46 -0.41
CA PHE A 664 -39.10 -0.05 -1.09
C PHE A 664 -38.21 -0.83 -0.15
N TRP A 665 -37.92 -0.28 1.04
CA TRP A 665 -37.09 -0.94 2.05
C TRP A 665 -37.71 -2.26 2.52
N ASP A 666 -39.02 -2.27 2.80
CA ASP A 666 -39.74 -3.52 3.14
C ASP A 666 -39.61 -4.57 2.03
N TRP A 667 -39.74 -4.16 0.76
CA TRP A 667 -39.55 -5.04 -0.39
C TRP A 667 -38.10 -5.53 -0.49
N TYR A 668 -37.12 -4.64 -0.34
CA TYR A 668 -35.71 -4.98 -0.39
C TYR A 668 -35.36 -6.05 0.67
N GLN A 669 -35.79 -5.84 1.91
CA GLN A 669 -35.56 -6.79 3.00
C GLN A 669 -36.30 -8.13 2.82
N LYS A 670 -37.52 -8.13 2.27
CA LYS A 670 -38.37 -9.33 2.19
C LYS A 670 -38.23 -10.13 0.90
N GLU A 671 -37.87 -9.47 -0.20
CA GLU A 671 -37.84 -10.08 -1.53
C GLU A 671 -36.41 -10.19 -2.09
N VAL A 672 -35.59 -9.15 -1.93
CA VAL A 672 -34.23 -9.11 -2.51
C VAL A 672 -33.26 -9.90 -1.65
N ILE A 673 -33.16 -9.57 -0.35
CA ILE A 673 -32.22 -10.20 0.57
C ILE A 673 -32.35 -11.74 0.59
N PRO A 674 -33.56 -12.33 0.73
CA PRO A 674 -33.68 -13.79 0.72
C PRO A 674 -33.24 -14.43 -0.59
N ARG A 675 -33.42 -13.74 -1.73
CA ARG A 675 -32.95 -14.24 -3.04
C ARG A 675 -31.43 -14.28 -3.12
N ILE A 676 -30.74 -13.22 -2.68
CA ILE A 676 -29.28 -13.18 -2.62
C ILE A 676 -28.74 -14.34 -1.79
N VAL A 677 -29.30 -14.55 -0.59
CA VAL A 677 -28.90 -15.63 0.31
C VAL A 677 -29.17 -17.01 -0.31
N SER A 678 -30.28 -17.17 -1.03
CA SER A 678 -30.65 -18.44 -1.69
C SER A 678 -29.83 -18.78 -2.95
N ALA A 679 -29.27 -17.77 -3.63
CA ALA A 679 -28.54 -17.91 -4.90
C ALA A 679 -27.22 -18.70 -4.77
N LYS A 680 -26.79 -19.02 -3.55
CA LYS A 680 -25.58 -19.81 -3.22
C LYS A 680 -25.47 -21.15 -3.98
N ARG A 681 -26.58 -21.80 -4.33
CA ARG A 681 -26.59 -23.21 -4.78
C ARG A 681 -26.06 -23.44 -6.21
N SER A 682 -25.79 -22.39 -6.98
CA SER A 682 -25.42 -22.47 -8.40
C SER A 682 -24.06 -21.86 -8.75
N HIS A 683 -23.23 -21.52 -7.74
CA HIS A 683 -22.02 -20.70 -7.94
C HIS A 683 -20.73 -21.51 -8.17
N THR A 684 -19.87 -21.05 -9.09
CA THR A 684 -18.55 -21.64 -9.41
C THR A 684 -17.35 -20.70 -9.21
N GLY A 685 -17.56 -19.41 -8.96
CA GLY A 685 -16.50 -18.41 -8.80
C GLY A 685 -16.06 -18.13 -7.34
N PRO A 686 -15.30 -17.05 -7.10
CA PRO A 686 -14.69 -16.76 -5.78
C PRO A 686 -15.64 -16.26 -4.69
N THR A 687 -16.76 -15.65 -5.05
CA THR A 687 -17.68 -14.97 -4.14
C THR A 687 -19.11 -15.30 -4.50
N PRO A 688 -20.05 -15.49 -3.55
CA PRO A 688 -21.42 -15.98 -3.82
C PRO A 688 -22.13 -15.37 -5.04
N PHE A 689 -21.89 -14.09 -5.33
CA PHE A 689 -22.21 -13.41 -6.58
C PHE A 689 -21.00 -12.59 -7.05
N SER A 690 -20.89 -12.27 -8.34
CA SER A 690 -19.84 -11.37 -8.83
C SER A 690 -20.20 -9.92 -8.53
N ARG A 691 -21.42 -9.51 -8.86
CA ARG A 691 -21.95 -8.16 -8.63
C ARG A 691 -23.43 -8.17 -8.29
N LEU A 692 -23.83 -7.30 -7.38
CA LEU A 692 -25.21 -6.95 -7.06
C LEU A 692 -25.39 -5.46 -7.39
N GLU A 693 -26.07 -5.19 -8.49
CA GLU A 693 -26.47 -3.83 -8.88
C GLU A 693 -27.83 -3.52 -8.28
N ILE A 694 -27.94 -2.36 -7.62
CA ILE A 694 -29.18 -1.89 -7.02
C ILE A 694 -29.43 -0.49 -7.58
N GLU A 695 -30.09 -0.42 -8.74
CA GLU A 695 -30.48 0.83 -9.36
C GLU A 695 -31.80 1.31 -8.76
N VAL A 696 -31.83 2.54 -8.23
CA VAL A 696 -33.03 3.13 -7.61
C VAL A 696 -33.20 4.56 -8.08
N TRP A 697 -34.33 4.89 -8.68
CA TRP A 697 -34.68 6.25 -9.05
C TRP A 697 -35.59 6.83 -7.98
N VAL A 698 -35.14 7.90 -7.33
CA VAL A 698 -35.83 8.53 -6.20
C VAL A 698 -36.11 10.00 -6.48
N ASN A 699 -37.24 10.48 -5.98
CA ASN A 699 -37.59 11.90 -5.93
C ASN A 699 -37.33 12.41 -4.50
N GLY A 700 -36.07 12.34 -4.07
CA GLY A 700 -35.62 12.67 -2.72
C GLY A 700 -34.96 14.04 -2.66
N THR A 701 -34.94 14.64 -1.46
CA THR A 701 -34.23 15.90 -1.23
C THR A 701 -32.71 15.73 -1.29
N GLU A 702 -32.03 16.64 -1.97
CA GLU A 702 -30.57 16.74 -2.03
C GLU A 702 -30.17 18.22 -1.96
N GLU A 703 -29.57 18.63 -0.85
CA GLU A 703 -29.21 20.02 -0.59
C GLU A 703 -27.87 20.12 0.14
N ARG A 704 -26.93 20.91 -0.39
CA ARG A 704 -25.70 21.28 0.32
C ARG A 704 -26.01 22.42 1.30
N LEU A 705 -25.59 22.28 2.56
CA LEU A 705 -25.86 23.28 3.60
C LEU A 705 -24.95 24.52 3.51
N GLY A 706 -23.88 24.45 2.71
CA GLY A 706 -22.92 25.54 2.55
C GLY A 706 -22.07 25.81 3.78
N VAL A 707 -21.97 24.84 4.69
CA VAL A 707 -21.08 24.84 5.86
C VAL A 707 -20.29 23.54 5.86
N TYR A 708 -18.95 23.63 5.86
CA TYR A 708 -18.06 22.49 5.60
C TYR A 708 -18.48 21.71 4.33
N GLU A 709 -18.38 20.38 4.38
CA GLU A 709 -18.86 19.46 3.35
C GLU A 709 -20.30 18.94 3.62
N GLU A 710 -21.02 19.54 4.59
CA GLU A 710 -22.31 19.00 5.06
C GLU A 710 -23.44 19.15 4.05
N ALA A 711 -24.27 18.11 3.97
CA ALA A 711 -25.40 18.03 3.07
C ALA A 711 -26.60 17.32 3.72
N VAL A 712 -27.80 17.70 3.31
CA VAL A 712 -29.03 16.95 3.55
C VAL A 712 -29.35 16.22 2.26
N SER A 713 -28.84 14.99 2.13
CA SER A 713 -29.04 14.14 0.96
C SER A 713 -29.75 12.86 1.35
N TRP A 714 -31.02 12.77 0.95
CA TRP A 714 -31.76 11.54 1.05
C TRP A 714 -31.24 10.43 0.09
N PRO A 715 -30.97 10.70 -1.21
CA PRO A 715 -30.44 9.67 -2.10
C PRO A 715 -29.05 9.14 -1.67
N GLU A 716 -28.14 9.99 -1.17
CA GLU A 716 -26.85 9.53 -0.63
C GLU A 716 -27.07 8.58 0.56
N ALA A 717 -27.91 8.98 1.51
CA ALA A 717 -28.15 8.15 2.69
C ALA A 717 -28.82 6.81 2.34
N LEU A 718 -29.60 6.74 1.26
CA LEU A 718 -30.14 5.48 0.74
C LEU A 718 -29.04 4.63 0.09
N HIS A 719 -28.11 5.24 -0.65
CA HIS A 719 -26.93 4.55 -1.19
C HIS A 719 -26.14 3.87 -0.06
N GLU A 720 -25.84 4.62 0.99
CA GLU A 720 -25.11 4.16 2.17
C GLU A 720 -25.85 3.05 2.93
N ASP A 721 -27.16 3.19 3.12
CA ASP A 721 -27.98 2.15 3.74
C ASP A 721 -27.99 0.87 2.92
N LEU A 722 -28.24 0.93 1.62
CA LEU A 722 -28.25 -0.24 0.75
C LEU A 722 -26.90 -0.98 0.77
N TYR A 723 -25.79 -0.26 0.81
CA TYR A 723 -24.46 -0.85 0.87
C TYR A 723 -24.22 -1.56 2.21
N PHE A 724 -24.23 -0.82 3.32
CA PHE A 724 -23.81 -1.34 4.62
C PHE A 724 -24.80 -2.34 5.21
N TYR A 725 -26.11 -2.13 5.02
CA TYR A 725 -27.12 -3.08 5.46
C TYR A 725 -26.92 -4.43 4.75
N THR A 726 -26.69 -4.42 3.44
CA THR A 726 -26.46 -5.65 2.67
C THR A 726 -25.22 -6.39 3.16
N LEU A 727 -24.10 -5.68 3.34
CA LEU A 727 -22.88 -6.29 3.88
C LEU A 727 -23.11 -6.88 5.28
N GLN A 728 -23.81 -6.16 6.17
CA GLN A 728 -24.11 -6.64 7.52
C GLN A 728 -24.97 -7.91 7.49
N VAL A 729 -26.02 -7.94 6.66
CA VAL A 729 -26.87 -9.12 6.51
C VAL A 729 -26.09 -10.32 6.00
N LEU A 730 -25.27 -10.13 4.98
CA LEU A 730 -24.48 -11.22 4.39
C LEU A 730 -23.41 -11.72 5.35
N ARG A 731 -22.78 -10.83 6.12
CA ARG A 731 -21.84 -11.20 7.17
C ARG A 731 -22.51 -12.03 8.26
N GLU A 732 -23.62 -11.56 8.83
CA GLU A 732 -24.35 -12.30 9.87
C GLU A 732 -24.86 -13.64 9.34
N TYR A 733 -25.38 -13.68 8.11
CA TYR A 733 -25.74 -14.94 7.47
C TYR A 733 -24.53 -15.88 7.40
N GLY A 734 -23.38 -15.37 6.96
CA GLY A 734 -22.11 -16.10 6.91
C GLY A 734 -21.70 -16.73 8.23
N GLU A 735 -21.85 -15.97 9.33
CA GLU A 735 -21.61 -16.43 10.69
C GLU A 735 -22.59 -17.57 11.08
N THR A 736 -23.88 -17.46 10.74
CA THR A 736 -24.87 -18.51 11.04
C THR A 736 -24.62 -19.82 10.30
N VAL A 737 -24.13 -19.77 9.05
CA VAL A 737 -23.85 -20.98 8.25
C VAL A 737 -22.39 -21.44 8.34
N ASN A 738 -21.57 -20.75 9.14
CA ASN A 738 -20.14 -20.99 9.32
C ASN A 738 -19.38 -21.21 8.00
N HIS A 739 -19.60 -20.33 7.02
CA HIS A 739 -19.04 -20.50 5.68
C HIS A 739 -18.16 -19.29 5.28
N PRO A 740 -16.84 -19.48 5.09
CA PRO A 740 -15.88 -18.40 4.87
C PRO A 740 -16.21 -17.45 3.72
N MET A 741 -16.78 -17.96 2.61
CA MET A 741 -17.13 -17.15 1.43
C MET A 741 -18.08 -15.98 1.70
N TRP A 742 -18.83 -15.96 2.80
CA TRP A 742 -19.70 -14.83 3.13
C TRP A 742 -18.97 -13.66 3.79
N LYS A 743 -17.68 -13.84 4.12
CA LYS A 743 -16.77 -12.73 4.41
C LYS A 743 -16.35 -11.97 3.14
N THR A 744 -16.60 -12.57 1.97
CA THR A 744 -16.34 -12.05 0.62
C THR A 744 -17.63 -12.16 -0.21
N PRO A 745 -18.69 -11.41 0.10
CA PRO A 745 -20.02 -11.66 -0.46
C PRO A 745 -20.11 -11.45 -1.99
N GLY A 746 -19.27 -10.59 -2.55
CA GLY A 746 -19.37 -10.08 -3.92
C GLY A 746 -19.54 -8.56 -3.93
N LEU A 747 -19.38 -7.93 -5.09
CA LEU A 747 -19.45 -6.47 -5.22
C LEU A 747 -20.89 -5.98 -5.07
N VAL A 748 -21.17 -5.12 -4.08
CA VAL A 748 -22.48 -4.47 -3.89
C VAL A 748 -22.39 -3.04 -4.42
N VAL A 749 -23.21 -2.72 -5.43
CA VAL A 749 -23.18 -1.43 -6.12
C VAL A 749 -24.57 -0.79 -6.11
N PRO A 750 -24.89 0.02 -5.09
CA PRO A 750 -26.05 0.90 -5.12
C PRO A 750 -25.83 2.05 -6.11
N LEU A 751 -26.77 2.23 -7.03
CA LEU A 751 -26.81 3.29 -8.02
C LEU A 751 -28.11 4.05 -7.80
N VAL A 752 -28.05 5.13 -7.01
CA VAL A 752 -29.23 5.92 -6.65
C VAL A 752 -29.28 7.15 -7.55
N HIS A 753 -30.37 7.30 -8.28
CA HIS A 753 -30.58 8.34 -9.28
C HIS A 753 -31.67 9.31 -8.83
N LEU A 754 -31.49 10.60 -9.10
CA LEU A 754 -32.54 11.59 -8.90
C LEU A 754 -33.53 11.58 -10.09
N THR A 755 -34.83 11.58 -9.81
CA THR A 755 -35.90 11.66 -10.81
C THR A 755 -37.05 12.54 -10.34
N ASN A 756 -37.77 13.15 -11.30
CA ASN A 756 -39.04 13.85 -11.05
C ASN A 756 -40.26 12.92 -11.22
N GLY A 757 -40.04 11.67 -11.65
CA GLY A 757 -41.08 10.67 -11.88
C GLY A 757 -41.44 9.83 -10.65
N GLU A 758 -42.09 8.68 -10.90
CA GLU A 758 -42.37 7.69 -9.84
C GLU A 758 -41.09 7.00 -9.36
N THR A 759 -41.04 6.70 -8.07
CA THR A 759 -39.95 5.93 -7.47
C THR A 759 -40.02 4.50 -7.95
N HIS A 760 -38.92 4.01 -8.52
CA HIS A 760 -38.79 2.64 -8.99
C HIS A 760 -37.36 2.14 -8.76
N ALA A 761 -37.19 0.84 -8.77
CA ALA A 761 -35.91 0.19 -8.59
C ALA A 761 -35.78 -1.04 -9.47
N GLN A 762 -34.54 -1.32 -9.87
CA GLN A 762 -34.14 -2.56 -10.53
C GLN A 762 -32.94 -3.13 -9.78
N VAL A 763 -33.09 -4.36 -9.30
CA VAL A 763 -32.03 -5.10 -8.63
C VAL A 763 -31.62 -6.28 -9.48
N ARG A 764 -30.34 -6.31 -9.85
CA ARG A 764 -29.75 -7.39 -10.65
C ARG A 764 -28.56 -7.98 -9.92
N ALA A 765 -28.60 -9.30 -9.71
CA ALA A 765 -27.45 -10.04 -9.22
C ALA A 765 -26.84 -10.83 -10.38
N TYR A 766 -25.52 -10.86 -10.42
CA TYR A 766 -24.74 -11.55 -11.44
C TYR A 766 -23.87 -12.62 -10.79
N THR A 767 -23.60 -13.70 -11.51
CA THR A 767 -22.56 -14.66 -11.14
C THR A 767 -21.40 -14.54 -12.11
N TYR A 768 -20.22 -14.97 -11.70
CA TYR A 768 -19.11 -15.08 -12.64
C TYR A 768 -19.49 -15.99 -13.79
N GLY A 769 -19.10 -15.59 -15.00
CA GLY A 769 -19.11 -16.47 -16.16
C GLY A 769 -18.28 -17.74 -15.92
N PRO A 770 -18.33 -18.72 -16.84
CA PRO A 770 -17.51 -19.91 -16.73
C PRO A 770 -16.02 -19.54 -16.70
N ASP A 771 -15.22 -20.25 -15.89
CA ASP A 771 -13.75 -20.18 -15.88
C ASP A 771 -13.13 -20.91 -17.10
N GLU A 772 -13.76 -20.74 -18.26
CA GLU A 772 -13.33 -21.31 -19.54
C GLU A 772 -12.79 -20.19 -20.43
N ILE A 773 -11.85 -20.53 -21.31
CA ILE A 773 -11.41 -19.62 -22.38
C ILE A 773 -11.90 -20.20 -23.71
N THR A 774 -12.57 -19.37 -24.51
CA THR A 774 -12.99 -19.77 -25.86
C THR A 774 -12.09 -19.13 -26.88
N VAL A 775 -11.47 -19.94 -27.75
CA VAL A 775 -10.57 -19.44 -28.80
C VAL A 775 -11.15 -19.73 -30.18
N ARG A 776 -11.14 -18.71 -31.04
CA ARG A 776 -11.51 -18.82 -32.46
C ARG A 776 -10.26 -18.68 -33.32
N TYR A 777 -10.05 -19.63 -34.22
CA TYR A 777 -8.89 -19.68 -35.12
C TYR A 777 -9.30 -20.06 -36.55
N GLY A 778 -8.44 -19.76 -37.51
CA GLY A 778 -8.76 -19.96 -38.93
C GLY A 778 -9.97 -19.15 -39.39
N SER A 779 -10.68 -19.60 -40.43
CA SER A 779 -11.79 -18.82 -41.01
C SER A 779 -13.11 -18.92 -40.24
N LEU A 780 -13.39 -20.01 -39.51
CA LEU A 780 -14.68 -20.23 -38.81
C LEU A 780 -14.63 -21.29 -37.69
N HIS A 781 -13.45 -21.67 -37.14
CA HIS A 781 -13.39 -22.74 -36.13
C HIS A 781 -13.33 -22.16 -34.71
N GLN A 782 -14.16 -22.71 -33.82
CA GLN A 782 -14.25 -22.35 -32.41
C GLN A 782 -13.88 -23.56 -31.56
N GLU A 783 -12.98 -23.37 -30.61
CA GLU A 783 -12.56 -24.37 -29.63
C GLU A 783 -12.75 -23.83 -28.21
N HIS A 784 -13.34 -24.65 -27.35
CA HIS A 784 -13.55 -24.35 -25.94
C HIS A 784 -12.45 -25.01 -25.13
N VAL A 785 -11.79 -24.24 -24.25
CA VAL A 785 -10.66 -24.72 -23.47
C VAL A 785 -10.92 -24.49 -21.99
N HIS A 786 -10.98 -25.60 -21.26
CA HIS A 786 -11.08 -25.60 -19.81
C HIS A 786 -9.67 -25.60 -19.23
N LEU A 787 -9.17 -24.42 -18.83
CA LEU A 787 -7.79 -24.29 -18.35
C LEU A 787 -7.54 -24.96 -16.99
N GLN A 788 -8.59 -25.18 -16.19
CA GLN A 788 -8.48 -25.93 -14.94
C GLN A 788 -8.11 -27.41 -15.18
N GLU A 789 -8.50 -27.97 -16.33
CA GLU A 789 -8.21 -29.37 -16.69
C GLU A 789 -6.86 -29.53 -17.44
N GLN A 790 -6.33 -28.44 -18.00
CA GLN A 790 -5.01 -28.44 -18.64
C GLN A 790 -3.90 -28.32 -17.59
N ARG A 791 -3.41 -29.47 -17.14
CA ARG A 791 -2.26 -29.54 -16.23
C ARG A 791 -0.95 -29.51 -17.03
N ILE A 792 -0.21 -28.42 -16.90
CA ILE A 792 1.20 -28.36 -17.33
C ILE A 792 2.03 -28.87 -16.16
N ASP A 793 2.50 -30.11 -16.24
CA ASP A 793 3.34 -30.73 -15.21
C ASP A 793 4.79 -30.29 -15.43
N ILE A 794 5.11 -29.09 -14.93
CA ILE A 794 6.47 -28.56 -14.87
C ILE A 794 6.79 -28.20 -13.42
N SER A 795 7.96 -28.61 -12.97
CA SER A 795 8.55 -28.20 -11.70
C SER A 795 9.73 -27.28 -11.99
N PRO A 796 10.02 -26.29 -11.11
CA PRO A 796 11.25 -25.53 -11.22
C PRO A 796 12.49 -26.43 -11.32
N SER A 797 12.47 -27.60 -10.66
CA SER A 797 13.53 -28.63 -10.67
C SER A 797 13.92 -29.16 -12.05
N ASP A 798 13.05 -28.98 -13.05
CA ASP A 798 13.17 -29.57 -14.38
C ASP A 798 14.11 -28.77 -15.28
N VAL A 799 14.39 -27.50 -14.94
CA VAL A 799 15.39 -26.68 -15.64
C VAL A 799 16.76 -26.86 -15.01
N ARG A 800 17.49 -27.85 -15.51
CA ARG A 800 18.89 -28.07 -15.12
C ARG A 800 19.89 -27.55 -16.13
N THR A 801 19.45 -27.26 -17.34
CA THR A 801 20.32 -26.79 -18.40
C THR A 801 19.64 -25.64 -19.14
N VAL A 802 20.39 -24.58 -19.41
CA VAL A 802 20.02 -23.55 -20.38
C VAL A 802 21.16 -23.39 -21.36
N THR A 803 20.84 -23.13 -22.63
CA THR A 803 21.83 -22.84 -23.66
C THR A 803 21.77 -21.37 -24.04
N TYR A 804 22.91 -20.83 -24.49
CA TYR A 804 23.04 -19.44 -24.93
C TYR A 804 23.70 -19.42 -26.31
N ARG A 805 23.01 -18.81 -27.27
CA ARG A 805 23.46 -18.66 -28.67
C ARG A 805 22.98 -17.31 -29.20
N ASP A 806 23.90 -16.54 -29.81
CA ASP A 806 23.60 -15.28 -30.50
C ASP A 806 22.76 -14.28 -29.67
N GLY A 807 23.03 -14.19 -28.36
CA GLY A 807 22.29 -13.27 -27.47
C GLY A 807 21.02 -13.84 -26.84
N VAL A 808 20.62 -15.07 -27.20
CA VAL A 808 19.35 -15.67 -26.79
C VAL A 808 19.56 -16.85 -25.85
N TRP A 809 18.85 -16.84 -24.71
CA TRP A 809 18.79 -17.97 -23.78
C TRP A 809 17.69 -18.95 -24.19
N ASN A 810 18.00 -20.24 -24.17
CA ASN A 810 17.05 -21.31 -24.44
C ASN A 810 17.00 -22.28 -23.27
N VAL A 811 15.80 -22.54 -22.76
CA VAL A 811 15.54 -23.53 -21.71
C VAL A 811 15.68 -24.93 -22.28
N VAL A 812 16.29 -25.82 -21.49
CA VAL A 812 16.29 -27.26 -21.73
C VAL A 812 15.65 -27.94 -20.53
N LEU A 813 14.57 -28.69 -20.79
CA LEU A 813 13.84 -29.44 -19.77
C LEU A 813 14.32 -30.89 -19.72
N ASP A 814 14.55 -31.42 -18.51
CA ASP A 814 14.97 -32.82 -18.27
C ASP A 814 13.78 -33.82 -18.32
N THR A 815 12.63 -33.42 -18.86
CA THR A 815 11.40 -34.23 -18.89
C THR A 815 11.08 -34.73 -20.31
N SER A 816 10.51 -35.94 -20.41
CA SER A 816 10.07 -36.54 -21.68
C SER A 816 8.55 -36.44 -21.84
N HIS A 817 8.01 -35.23 -22.03
CA HIS A 817 6.56 -35.04 -22.23
C HIS A 817 6.20 -34.85 -23.71
N SER A 818 4.99 -35.25 -24.11
CA SER A 818 4.48 -35.08 -25.48
C SER A 818 4.20 -33.63 -25.87
N GLU A 819 4.09 -32.72 -24.89
CA GLU A 819 3.79 -31.30 -25.05
C GLU A 819 5.02 -30.38 -24.81
N THR A 820 6.22 -30.99 -24.71
CA THR A 820 7.47 -30.27 -24.38
C THR A 820 7.84 -29.20 -25.41
N SER A 821 7.50 -29.40 -26.69
CA SER A 821 7.90 -28.48 -27.76
C SER A 821 7.23 -27.10 -27.66
N GLN A 822 5.92 -27.03 -27.39
CA GLN A 822 5.20 -25.76 -27.30
C GLN A 822 5.50 -24.99 -26.01
N LEU A 823 5.69 -25.72 -24.90
CA LEU A 823 6.14 -25.12 -23.65
C LEU A 823 7.55 -24.51 -23.81
N LEU A 824 8.47 -25.22 -24.47
CA LEU A 824 9.80 -24.70 -24.78
C LEU A 824 9.75 -23.50 -25.72
N GLU A 825 8.84 -23.50 -26.70
CA GLU A 825 8.61 -22.36 -27.58
C GLU A 825 8.20 -21.12 -26.77
N TRP A 826 7.17 -21.22 -25.93
CA TRP A 826 6.75 -20.10 -25.06
C TRP A 826 7.84 -19.66 -24.07
N LEU A 827 8.57 -20.60 -23.46
CA LEU A 827 9.68 -20.27 -22.55
C LEU A 827 10.83 -19.55 -23.26
N ASN A 828 11.06 -19.85 -24.53
CA ASN A 828 12.15 -19.31 -25.35
C ASN A 828 11.72 -18.15 -26.26
N GLU A 829 10.45 -17.73 -26.21
CA GLU A 829 9.98 -16.55 -26.92
C GLU A 829 10.84 -15.33 -26.54
N PRO A 830 11.28 -14.53 -27.54
CA PRO A 830 12.17 -13.40 -27.31
C PRO A 830 11.54 -12.39 -26.34
N GLU A 831 12.37 -11.88 -25.43
CA GLU A 831 11.93 -10.97 -24.37
C GLU A 831 11.40 -9.66 -24.97
N PRO A 832 10.18 -9.20 -24.62
CA PRO A 832 9.81 -7.82 -24.85
C PRO A 832 10.79 -6.93 -24.05
N SER A 833 11.22 -5.80 -24.62
CA SER A 833 12.13 -4.88 -23.96
C SER A 833 11.59 -4.45 -22.59
N ARG A 834 12.37 -4.62 -21.51
CA ARG A 834 12.02 -4.12 -20.16
C ARG A 834 11.49 -2.68 -20.26
N GLY A 835 10.23 -2.47 -19.87
CA GLY A 835 9.55 -1.16 -19.93
C GLY A 835 8.30 -1.10 -20.81
N THR A 836 8.03 -2.08 -21.69
CA THR A 836 6.84 -2.04 -22.58
C THR A 836 5.52 -2.38 -21.87
N ALA A 837 5.55 -3.20 -20.81
CA ALA A 837 4.34 -3.71 -20.16
C ALA A 837 3.46 -2.60 -19.53
N VAL A 838 4.05 -1.59 -18.88
CA VAL A 838 3.26 -0.48 -18.28
C VAL A 838 2.75 0.48 -19.36
N THR A 839 3.55 0.72 -20.40
CA THR A 839 3.17 1.62 -21.51
C THR A 839 2.01 1.08 -22.36
N SER A 840 1.89 -0.24 -22.52
CA SER A 840 0.81 -0.86 -23.28
C SER A 840 -0.55 -0.77 -22.57
N TYR A 841 -0.58 -0.83 -21.24
CA TYR A 841 -1.81 -0.59 -20.44
C TYR A 841 -2.37 0.83 -20.65
N VAL A 842 -1.50 1.85 -20.70
CA VAL A 842 -1.94 3.23 -20.93
C VAL A 842 -2.54 3.38 -22.32
N ALA A 843 -1.94 2.73 -23.34
CA ALA A 843 -2.46 2.71 -24.71
C ALA A 843 -3.78 1.93 -24.86
N GLU A 844 -4.14 1.01 -23.95
CA GLU A 844 -5.49 0.44 -23.92
C GLU A 844 -6.56 1.41 -23.39
N SER A 845 -6.13 2.39 -22.60
CA SER A 845 -7.01 3.26 -21.81
C SER A 845 -7.38 4.57 -22.50
N GLU A 846 -7.16 4.68 -23.83
CA GLU A 846 -7.41 5.85 -24.71
C GLU A 846 -8.83 6.45 -24.63
N LEU A 847 -9.72 5.93 -23.79
CA LEU A 847 -11.06 6.46 -23.58
C LEU A 847 -11.13 7.80 -22.84
N ASP A 848 -10.03 8.28 -22.23
CA ASP A 848 -10.02 9.56 -21.54
C ASP A 848 -8.92 10.50 -22.09
N PRO A 849 -9.27 11.73 -22.52
CA PRO A 849 -8.27 12.73 -22.88
C PRO A 849 -7.31 12.96 -21.70
N PRO A 850 -6.04 13.34 -21.96
CA PRO A 850 -5.16 13.78 -20.89
C PRO A 850 -5.87 14.86 -20.08
N GLY A 851 -5.99 14.63 -18.77
CA GLY A 851 -6.39 15.71 -17.86
C GLY A 851 -5.34 16.82 -17.93
N SER A 852 -5.68 17.99 -17.40
CA SER A 852 -4.70 19.06 -17.20
C SER A 852 -3.43 18.51 -16.50
N PRO A 853 -2.25 19.09 -16.77
CA PRO A 853 -1.03 18.75 -16.05
C PRO A 853 -1.30 18.65 -14.55
N ILE A 854 -0.66 17.67 -13.90
CA ILE A 854 -0.72 17.55 -12.44
C ILE A 854 0.04 18.76 -11.90
N ASP A 855 -0.70 19.82 -11.54
CA ASP A 855 -0.17 20.96 -10.80
C ASP A 855 -0.59 20.79 -9.35
N VAL A 856 0.39 20.49 -8.52
CA VAL A 856 0.24 20.09 -7.12
C VAL A 856 0.49 21.26 -6.17
N ASP A 857 1.00 22.37 -6.69
CA ASP A 857 1.19 23.63 -5.96
C ASP A 857 0.02 24.62 -6.14
N ASP A 858 -0.99 24.28 -6.97
CA ASP A 858 -2.20 25.08 -7.18
C ASP A 858 -3.43 24.50 -6.47
N LYS A 859 -4.35 25.37 -6.06
CA LYS A 859 -5.68 25.02 -5.51
C LYS A 859 -6.61 24.32 -6.52
N GLN A 860 -6.09 24.00 -7.71
CA GLN A 860 -6.77 23.25 -8.77
C GLN A 860 -6.48 21.73 -8.70
N ILE A 861 -6.02 21.24 -7.55
CA ILE A 861 -5.81 19.82 -7.32
C ILE A 861 -7.09 19.02 -7.59
N ARG A 862 -6.94 17.90 -8.31
CA ARG A 862 -8.03 16.99 -8.68
C ARG A 862 -7.76 15.60 -8.14
N VAL A 863 -8.84 14.83 -8.01
CA VAL A 863 -8.75 13.39 -7.71
C VAL A 863 -8.01 12.66 -8.83
N LEU A 864 -6.87 12.07 -8.50
CA LEU A 864 -6.05 11.32 -9.45
C LEU A 864 -6.57 9.89 -9.61
N GLN A 865 -6.46 9.37 -10.83
CA GLN A 865 -6.78 7.98 -11.16
C GLN A 865 -5.51 7.17 -11.40
N ASN A 866 -5.62 5.83 -11.40
CA ASN A 866 -4.45 4.97 -11.65
C ASN A 866 -3.70 5.33 -12.94
N ASN A 867 -4.43 5.64 -14.02
CA ASN A 867 -3.83 6.05 -15.29
C ASN A 867 -3.19 7.45 -15.23
N ASP A 868 -3.66 8.35 -14.37
CA ASP A 868 -3.01 9.64 -14.17
C ASP A 868 -1.65 9.47 -13.48
N VAL A 869 -1.60 8.61 -12.46
CA VAL A 869 -0.36 8.26 -11.76
C VAL A 869 0.63 7.60 -12.72
N ILE A 870 0.20 6.59 -13.49
CA ILE A 870 1.08 5.91 -14.45
C ILE A 870 1.60 6.89 -15.51
N ARG A 871 0.75 7.81 -16.01
CA ARG A 871 1.19 8.85 -16.96
C ARG A 871 2.23 9.78 -16.32
N TRP A 872 2.03 10.18 -15.06
CA TRP A 872 2.99 11.00 -14.33
C TRP A 872 4.33 10.27 -14.15
N LEU A 873 4.30 9.00 -13.76
CA LEU A 873 5.49 8.16 -13.62
C LEU A 873 6.25 7.99 -14.93
N ASN A 874 5.54 7.72 -16.03
CA ASN A 874 6.14 7.62 -17.37
C ASN A 874 6.77 8.95 -17.81
N THR A 875 6.18 10.09 -17.44
CA THR A 875 6.69 11.42 -17.80
C THR A 875 7.95 11.78 -17.02
N HIS A 876 8.08 11.32 -15.78
CA HIS A 876 9.21 11.64 -14.89
C HIS A 876 10.20 10.48 -14.71
N ALA A 877 10.07 9.41 -15.50
CA ALA A 877 10.85 8.18 -15.35
C ALA A 877 12.37 8.44 -15.31
N ASP A 878 12.87 9.32 -16.18
CA ASP A 878 14.29 9.67 -16.28
C ASP A 878 14.80 10.56 -15.13
N GLU A 879 13.91 11.24 -14.41
CA GLU A 879 14.26 12.16 -13.33
C GLU A 879 14.24 11.51 -11.94
N LEU A 880 13.44 10.44 -11.79
CA LEU A 880 13.24 9.71 -10.54
C LEU A 880 14.55 9.07 -10.04
N PRO A 881 14.99 9.35 -8.80
CA PRO A 881 16.16 8.72 -8.20
C PRO A 881 15.84 7.27 -7.74
N GLY A 882 15.64 6.37 -8.70
CA GLY A 882 15.24 4.98 -8.48
C GLY A 882 14.50 4.40 -9.68
N HIS A 883 13.44 3.64 -9.43
CA HIS A 883 12.56 3.11 -10.49
C HIS A 883 11.14 2.85 -9.97
N TYR A 884 10.17 2.74 -10.87
CA TYR A 884 8.86 2.19 -10.57
C TYR A 884 8.67 0.87 -11.32
N TRP A 885 7.80 -0.01 -10.81
CA TRP A 885 7.50 -1.31 -11.40
C TRP A 885 6.06 -1.73 -11.09
N VAL A 886 5.55 -2.72 -11.82
CA VAL A 886 4.29 -3.40 -11.49
C VAL A 886 4.53 -4.41 -10.37
N ILE A 887 4.00 -4.14 -9.18
CA ILE A 887 4.10 -5.05 -8.04
C ILE A 887 3.26 -6.30 -8.30
N ASP A 888 1.98 -6.09 -8.63
CA ASP A 888 1.03 -7.15 -8.96
C ASP A 888 -0.11 -6.54 -9.82
N HIS A 889 -1.11 -7.34 -10.15
CA HIS A 889 -2.33 -6.85 -10.79
C HIS A 889 -3.53 -7.10 -9.88
N SER A 890 -4.46 -6.16 -9.85
CA SER A 890 -5.72 -6.30 -9.13
C SER A 890 -6.54 -7.51 -9.61
N PHE A 891 -7.63 -7.81 -8.90
CA PHE A 891 -8.54 -8.89 -9.27
C PHE A 891 -9.04 -8.77 -10.74
N GLU A 892 -9.42 -7.58 -11.20
CA GLU A 892 -9.81 -7.32 -12.60
C GLU A 892 -8.61 -7.09 -13.55
N GLY A 893 -7.38 -7.31 -13.10
CA GLY A 893 -6.17 -7.27 -13.91
C GLY A 893 -5.62 -5.86 -14.20
N ARG A 894 -5.93 -4.85 -13.39
CA ARG A 894 -5.27 -3.52 -13.50
C ARG A 894 -3.90 -3.56 -12.82
N PRO A 895 -2.87 -2.91 -13.38
CA PRO A 895 -1.55 -2.88 -12.75
C PRO A 895 -1.57 -2.10 -11.44
N ILE A 896 -1.00 -2.70 -10.38
CA ILE A 896 -0.72 -2.06 -9.10
C ILE A 896 0.77 -1.68 -9.11
N VAL A 897 1.05 -0.38 -9.18
CA VAL A 897 2.42 0.12 -9.34
C VAL A 897 3.08 0.44 -8.00
N GLY A 898 4.34 0.09 -7.88
CA GLY A 898 5.23 0.48 -6.79
C GLY A 898 6.29 1.45 -7.29
N VAL A 899 6.67 2.41 -6.46
CA VAL A 899 7.75 3.35 -6.73
C VAL A 899 8.81 3.19 -5.67
N GLU A 900 10.06 3.03 -6.09
CA GLU A 900 11.21 2.87 -5.24
C GLU A 900 12.15 4.04 -5.42
N LEU A 901 12.40 4.75 -4.33
CA LEU A 901 13.26 5.89 -4.29
C LEU A 901 14.40 5.62 -3.31
N TYR A 902 15.61 5.61 -3.83
CA TYR A 902 16.82 5.36 -3.08
C TYR A 902 17.98 6.11 -3.73
N GLN A 903 19.06 6.34 -2.98
CA GLN A 903 20.20 7.08 -3.51
C GLN A 903 20.66 6.47 -4.86
N PRO A 904 20.61 7.23 -5.96
CA PRO A 904 20.90 6.70 -7.28
C PRO A 904 22.40 6.40 -7.40
N VAL A 905 22.71 5.34 -8.13
CA VAL A 905 24.08 4.87 -8.34
C VAL A 905 24.42 5.10 -9.80
N LYS A 906 25.34 6.04 -10.08
CA LYS A 906 25.73 6.40 -11.45
C LYS A 906 26.50 5.29 -12.17
N HIS A 907 27.39 4.59 -11.45
CA HIS A 907 28.27 3.56 -12.00
C HIS A 907 28.48 2.44 -10.99
N GLY A 908 28.43 1.18 -11.44
CA GLY A 908 28.66 0.00 -10.59
C GLY A 908 27.45 -0.92 -10.44
N LEU A 909 27.70 -2.11 -9.88
CA LEU A 909 26.68 -3.03 -9.40
C LEU A 909 26.17 -2.55 -8.04
N CYS A 910 24.86 -2.32 -7.91
CA CYS A 910 24.21 -1.96 -6.66
C CYS A 910 23.29 -3.11 -6.18
N SER A 911 23.18 -3.31 -4.86
CA SER A 911 22.16 -4.19 -4.29
C SER A 911 21.11 -3.39 -3.53
N ARG A 912 19.87 -3.53 -4.00
CA ARG A 912 18.67 -3.06 -3.31
C ARG A 912 18.57 -3.62 -1.89
N ARG A 913 18.91 -4.90 -1.73
CA ARG A 913 18.92 -5.57 -0.43
C ARG A 913 19.92 -4.92 0.55
N LYS A 914 21.09 -4.49 0.06
CA LYS A 914 22.05 -3.72 0.87
C LYS A 914 21.55 -2.34 1.27
N HIS A 915 20.72 -1.68 0.46
CA HIS A 915 20.08 -0.41 0.87
C HIS A 915 19.32 -0.57 2.20
N THR A 916 18.62 -1.69 2.40
CA THR A 916 17.87 -1.99 3.63
C THR A 916 18.76 -2.32 4.83
N LEU A 917 20.03 -2.65 4.60
CA LEU A 917 21.02 -2.87 5.64
C LEU A 917 21.59 -1.52 6.10
N PHE A 918 22.02 -0.66 5.18
CA PHE A 918 22.69 0.60 5.53
C PHE A 918 21.74 1.73 5.91
N LYS A 919 20.50 1.72 5.42
CA LYS A 919 19.54 2.82 5.61
C LYS A 919 18.19 2.28 6.08
N PRO A 920 17.45 3.03 6.92
CA PRO A 920 16.06 2.71 7.20
C PRO A 920 15.21 2.78 5.93
N THR A 921 14.16 1.96 5.90
CA THR A 921 13.19 1.93 4.80
C THR A 921 11.79 2.29 5.28
N LEU A 922 11.20 3.31 4.64
CA LEU A 922 9.79 3.70 4.79
C LEU A 922 8.98 3.13 3.61
N VAL A 923 7.89 2.43 3.92
CA VAL A 923 6.84 2.09 2.95
C VAL A 923 5.63 2.99 3.20
N VAL A 924 5.12 3.64 2.15
CA VAL A 924 3.86 4.39 2.16
C VAL A 924 2.85 3.67 1.26
N LEU A 925 1.71 3.29 1.82
CA LEU A 925 0.60 2.70 1.10
C LEU A 925 -0.48 3.77 0.98
N ALA A 926 -0.87 4.09 -0.26
CA ALA A 926 -1.93 5.04 -0.53
C ALA A 926 -3.12 4.35 -1.20
N ARG A 927 -4.31 4.87 -0.89
CA ARG A 927 -5.58 4.47 -1.51
C ARG A 927 -5.83 2.97 -1.40
N HIS A 928 -5.62 2.47 -0.19
CA HIS A 928 -6.06 1.14 0.26
C HIS A 928 -7.57 1.03 0.09
N HIS A 929 -8.33 1.98 0.62
CA HIS A 929 -9.72 2.18 0.25
C HIS A 929 -9.82 3.19 -0.88
N ALA A 930 -10.61 2.89 -1.89
CA ALA A 930 -10.50 3.66 -3.12
C ALA A 930 -11.25 4.99 -3.15
N ASN A 931 -12.22 5.17 -2.23
CA ASN A 931 -12.96 6.41 -2.00
C ASN A 931 -12.21 7.41 -1.08
N GLU A 932 -11.08 7.00 -0.50
CA GLU A 932 -10.15 7.84 0.26
C GLU A 932 -9.08 8.37 -0.71
N VAL A 933 -9.40 9.47 -1.38
CA VAL A 933 -8.75 9.92 -2.63
C VAL A 933 -7.47 10.73 -2.43
N SER A 934 -7.32 11.38 -1.29
CA SER A 934 -6.24 12.35 -1.01
C SER A 934 -4.86 11.72 -0.89
N SER A 935 -4.79 10.49 -0.37
CA SER A 935 -3.53 9.75 -0.21
C SER A 935 -2.77 9.56 -1.52
N THR A 936 -3.44 9.36 -2.66
CA THR A 936 -2.78 9.27 -3.97
C THR A 936 -2.09 10.58 -4.35
N ASN A 937 -2.73 11.71 -4.06
CA ASN A 937 -2.18 13.03 -4.32
C ASN A 937 -0.97 13.32 -3.42
N SER A 938 -1.08 13.00 -2.13
CA SER A 938 0.05 13.13 -1.19
C SER A 938 1.23 12.21 -1.56
N ALA A 939 0.97 10.99 -2.07
CA ALA A 939 2.01 10.14 -2.61
C ALA A 939 2.79 10.80 -3.78
N ILE A 940 2.12 11.56 -4.64
CA ILE A 940 2.77 12.35 -5.71
C ILE A 940 3.55 13.54 -5.12
N HIS A 941 2.98 14.29 -4.16
CA HIS A 941 3.69 15.36 -3.45
C HIS A 941 4.98 14.85 -2.79
N LEU A 942 4.93 13.66 -2.20
CA LEU A 942 6.07 13.02 -1.57
C LEU A 942 7.17 12.69 -2.60
N MET A 943 6.79 12.12 -3.75
CA MET A 943 7.74 11.86 -4.84
C MET A 943 8.38 13.15 -5.37
N GLU A 944 7.61 14.21 -5.55
CA GLU A 944 8.13 15.51 -5.97
C GLU A 944 9.03 16.17 -4.92
N THR A 945 8.68 16.02 -3.65
CA THR A 945 9.52 16.48 -2.54
C THR A 945 10.89 15.80 -2.60
N VAL A 946 10.93 14.50 -2.89
CA VAL A 946 12.18 13.77 -3.12
C VAL A 946 12.91 14.24 -4.38
N LEU A 947 12.21 14.53 -5.48
CA LEU A 947 12.81 15.09 -6.70
C LEU A 947 13.49 16.44 -6.43
N ARG A 948 12.86 17.30 -5.61
CA ARG A 948 13.39 18.60 -5.17
C ARG A 948 14.51 18.45 -4.12
N GLN A 949 14.45 17.41 -3.28
CA GLN A 949 15.36 17.19 -2.15
C GLN A 949 16.02 15.80 -2.18
N LYS A 950 16.72 15.48 -3.27
CA LYS A 950 17.37 14.16 -3.47
C LYS A 950 18.33 13.75 -2.33
N SER A 951 18.84 14.71 -1.56
CA SER A 951 19.69 14.47 -0.38
C SER A 951 19.02 13.64 0.71
N LEU A 952 17.68 13.66 0.80
CA LEU A 952 16.92 12.83 1.74
C LEU A 952 17.25 11.33 1.57
N LEU A 953 17.48 10.90 0.33
CA LEU A 953 17.76 9.51 -0.01
C LEU A 953 19.15 9.03 0.44
N GLN A 954 20.01 9.93 0.90
CA GLN A 954 21.27 9.57 1.57
C GLN A 954 21.02 8.99 2.98
N ARG A 955 19.85 9.26 3.57
CA ARG A 955 19.48 8.83 4.92
C ARG A 955 18.39 7.77 4.93
N VAL A 956 17.45 7.81 3.99
CA VAL A 956 16.26 6.95 3.99
C VAL A 956 16.08 6.28 2.62
N ASN A 957 15.51 5.07 2.60
CA ASN A 957 14.91 4.50 1.39
C ASN A 957 13.40 4.66 1.47
N LEU A 958 12.77 5.01 0.37
CA LEU A 958 11.33 5.25 0.31
C LEU A 958 10.69 4.34 -0.75
N VAL A 959 9.61 3.68 -0.37
CA VAL A 959 8.83 2.81 -1.25
C VAL A 959 7.38 3.25 -1.16
N ILE A 960 6.74 3.54 -2.29
CA ILE A 960 5.40 4.11 -2.33
C ILE A 960 4.51 3.25 -3.23
N VAL A 961 3.31 2.91 -2.76
CA VAL A 961 2.23 2.32 -3.57
C VAL A 961 1.15 3.39 -3.74
N PRO A 962 1.15 4.17 -4.84
CA PRO A 962 0.29 5.37 -4.93
C PRO A 962 -1.21 5.06 -5.08
N VAL A 963 -1.54 3.90 -5.65
CA VAL A 963 -2.91 3.40 -5.78
C VAL A 963 -2.91 1.90 -5.50
N HIS A 964 -3.22 1.50 -4.27
CA HIS A 964 -3.24 0.09 -3.90
C HIS A 964 -4.50 -0.62 -4.44
N ASN A 965 -5.69 -0.04 -4.23
CA ASN A 965 -6.96 -0.59 -4.72
C ASN A 965 -7.37 0.00 -6.07
N THR A 966 -6.74 -0.47 -7.14
CA THR A 966 -6.94 0.05 -8.50
C THR A 966 -8.32 -0.29 -9.08
N ASP A 967 -8.95 -1.36 -8.63
CA ASP A 967 -10.29 -1.75 -9.07
C ASP A 967 -11.38 -0.91 -8.41
N GLY A 968 -11.30 -0.75 -7.09
CA GLY A 968 -12.15 0.19 -6.35
C GLY A 968 -12.01 1.60 -6.92
N ALA A 969 -10.80 2.04 -7.27
CA ALA A 969 -10.58 3.38 -7.82
C ALA A 969 -11.29 3.57 -9.16
N ALA A 970 -11.35 2.51 -9.98
CA ALA A 970 -12.09 2.53 -11.23
C ALA A 970 -13.61 2.52 -11.02
N LEU A 971 -14.12 1.89 -9.96
CA LEU A 971 -15.53 1.98 -9.57
C LEU A 971 -15.86 3.37 -9.03
N HIS A 972 -15.03 3.91 -8.12
CA HIS A 972 -15.15 5.27 -7.60
C HIS A 972 -15.27 6.30 -8.72
N ARG A 973 -14.38 6.23 -9.73
CA ARG A 973 -14.44 7.07 -10.94
C ARG A 973 -15.79 7.02 -11.66
N LYS A 974 -16.48 5.87 -11.65
CA LYS A 974 -17.80 5.74 -12.28
C LYS A 974 -18.87 6.43 -11.45
N LEU A 975 -18.85 6.23 -10.12
CA LEU A 975 -19.87 6.74 -9.22
C LEU A 975 -19.84 8.28 -9.12
N VAL A 976 -18.63 8.88 -9.07
CA VAL A 976 -18.47 10.35 -9.01
C VAL A 976 -18.91 11.10 -10.28
N LYS A 977 -19.20 10.39 -11.39
CA LYS A 977 -19.72 11.04 -12.61
C LYS A 977 -21.12 11.59 -12.42
N GLU A 978 -21.92 10.96 -11.58
CA GLU A 978 -23.28 11.40 -11.29
C GLU A 978 -23.31 12.22 -10.00
N HIS A 979 -22.68 11.70 -8.95
CA HIS A 979 -22.72 12.31 -7.62
C HIS A 979 -21.31 12.63 -7.15
N LEU A 980 -20.85 13.84 -7.42
CA LEU A 980 -19.45 14.22 -7.21
C LEU A 980 -19.01 14.17 -5.73
N TYR A 981 -19.91 14.49 -4.79
CA TYR A 981 -19.56 14.75 -3.40
C TYR A 981 -20.06 13.71 -2.39
N TRP A 982 -20.59 12.58 -2.86
CA TRP A 982 -21.02 11.50 -1.97
C TRP A 982 -19.81 10.69 -1.49
N LYS A 983 -19.93 10.06 -0.32
CA LYS A 983 -18.84 9.25 0.28
C LYS A 983 -18.44 8.04 -0.57
N HIS A 984 -19.39 7.46 -1.31
CA HIS A 984 -19.22 6.32 -2.22
C HIS A 984 -18.55 5.10 -1.56
N HIS A 985 -19.02 4.70 -0.38
CA HIS A 985 -18.50 3.51 0.30
C HIS A 985 -18.63 2.23 -0.54
N ALA A 986 -19.53 2.19 -1.52
CA ALA A 986 -19.61 1.12 -2.51
C ALA A 986 -18.27 0.86 -3.25
N ALA A 987 -17.39 1.85 -3.34
CA ALA A 987 -16.05 1.74 -3.94
C ALA A 987 -14.91 1.52 -2.92
N ARG A 988 -15.21 1.37 -1.62
CA ARG A 988 -14.22 1.22 -0.56
C ARG A 988 -13.33 -0.01 -0.77
N PHE A 989 -13.95 -1.17 -0.96
CA PHE A 989 -13.26 -2.46 -1.07
C PHE A 989 -12.84 -2.81 -2.51
N ASN A 990 -12.18 -3.96 -2.69
CA ASN A 990 -11.77 -4.41 -4.01
C ASN A 990 -12.96 -4.83 -4.90
N ALA A 991 -12.70 -5.29 -6.12
CA ALA A 991 -13.73 -5.71 -7.09
C ALA A 991 -14.66 -6.83 -6.61
N CYS A 992 -14.35 -7.49 -5.49
CA CYS A 992 -15.18 -8.55 -4.89
C CYS A 992 -15.90 -8.09 -3.62
N GLY A 993 -15.85 -6.80 -3.28
CA GLY A 993 -16.39 -6.26 -2.04
C GLY A 993 -15.66 -6.77 -0.79
N TYR A 994 -14.37 -7.10 -0.91
CA TYR A 994 -13.56 -7.67 0.16
C TYR A 994 -12.50 -6.70 0.68
N GLU A 995 -12.40 -6.62 2.00
CA GLU A 995 -11.26 -6.03 2.72
C GLU A 995 -10.03 -6.93 2.53
N PHE A 996 -9.24 -6.60 1.51
CA PHE A 996 -8.16 -7.45 1.00
C PHE A 996 -6.94 -7.49 1.95
N SER A 997 -6.84 -6.57 2.92
CA SER A 997 -5.80 -6.65 3.95
C SER A 997 -5.95 -7.86 4.88
N ASN A 998 -7.15 -8.45 4.97
CA ASN A 998 -7.38 -9.72 5.68
C ASN A 998 -6.62 -10.92 5.06
N ASP A 999 -6.11 -10.74 3.83
CA ASP A 999 -5.34 -11.73 3.08
C ASP A 999 -3.87 -11.33 2.89
N TYR A 1000 -3.39 -10.25 3.52
CA TYR A 1000 -1.97 -9.92 3.52
C TYR A 1000 -1.12 -11.12 3.97
N PHE A 1001 0.02 -11.29 3.30
CA PHE A 1001 0.95 -12.40 3.51
C PHE A 1001 0.42 -13.81 3.17
N LYS A 1002 -0.70 -13.92 2.46
CA LYS A 1002 -1.15 -15.17 1.83
C LYS A 1002 -0.74 -15.19 0.36
N SER A 1003 0.24 -16.02 0.01
CA SER A 1003 0.76 -16.10 -1.37
C SER A 1003 -0.19 -16.80 -2.34
N ASP A 1004 -1.12 -17.61 -1.83
CA ASP A 1004 -2.12 -18.38 -2.58
C ASP A 1004 -3.45 -17.64 -2.77
N THR A 1005 -3.59 -16.43 -2.21
CA THR A 1005 -4.78 -15.60 -2.44
C THR A 1005 -4.86 -15.20 -3.92
N ARG A 1006 -6.09 -15.07 -4.41
CA ARG A 1006 -6.41 -14.63 -5.78
C ARG A 1006 -6.42 -13.10 -5.94
N PHE A 1007 -6.27 -12.36 -4.84
CA PHE A 1007 -6.30 -10.90 -4.83
C PHE A 1007 -4.85 -10.39 -4.91
N GLY A 1008 -4.47 -9.84 -6.06
CA GLY A 1008 -3.13 -9.26 -6.20
C GLY A 1008 -2.90 -8.08 -5.28
N GLU A 1009 -3.96 -7.33 -4.93
CA GLU A 1009 -3.95 -6.29 -3.91
C GLU A 1009 -3.41 -6.83 -2.57
N SER A 1010 -3.81 -8.04 -2.17
CA SER A 1010 -3.32 -8.68 -0.93
C SER A 1010 -1.87 -9.12 -1.01
N ARG A 1011 -1.42 -9.58 -2.20
CA ARG A 1011 -0.04 -10.08 -2.41
C ARG A 1011 1.00 -8.96 -2.39
N VAL A 1012 0.59 -7.70 -2.58
CA VAL A 1012 1.47 -6.52 -2.45
C VAL A 1012 2.25 -6.55 -1.13
N ALA A 1013 1.61 -6.88 0.01
CA ALA A 1013 2.29 -6.92 1.30
C ALA A 1013 3.45 -7.93 1.34
N THR A 1014 3.25 -9.13 0.79
CA THR A 1014 4.30 -10.16 0.66
C THR A 1014 5.43 -9.67 -0.22
N ARG A 1015 5.10 -9.11 -1.39
CA ARG A 1015 6.10 -8.64 -2.37
C ARG A 1015 6.93 -7.48 -1.83
N LEU A 1016 6.29 -6.52 -1.14
CA LEU A 1016 6.99 -5.43 -0.46
C LEU A 1016 7.91 -5.96 0.64
N TRP A 1017 7.45 -6.95 1.41
CA TRP A 1017 8.28 -7.58 2.44
C TRP A 1017 9.50 -8.28 1.84
N GLU A 1018 9.31 -9.15 0.86
CA GLU A 1018 10.39 -9.90 0.19
C GLU A 1018 11.41 -8.98 -0.48
N ARG A 1019 10.96 -7.84 -1.01
CA ARG A 1019 11.78 -6.88 -1.74
C ARG A 1019 12.50 -5.87 -0.85
N TRP A 1020 11.86 -5.37 0.21
CA TRP A 1020 12.35 -4.21 0.99
C TRP A 1020 12.46 -4.40 2.49
N LYS A 1021 11.75 -5.35 3.08
CA LYS A 1021 11.73 -5.60 4.53
C LYS A 1021 11.69 -4.28 5.35
N PRO A 1022 10.59 -3.51 5.24
CA PRO A 1022 10.50 -2.14 5.75
C PRO A 1022 10.72 -2.03 7.27
N ASP A 1023 11.17 -0.85 7.70
CA ASP A 1023 11.25 -0.49 9.13
C ASP A 1023 9.97 0.17 9.62
N ILE A 1024 9.39 1.04 8.78
CA ILE A 1024 8.12 1.72 9.05
C ILE A 1024 7.20 1.48 7.86
N VAL A 1025 5.96 1.12 8.16
CA VAL A 1025 4.86 1.10 7.20
C VAL A 1025 3.87 2.18 7.61
N LEU A 1026 3.55 3.07 6.67
CA LEU A 1026 2.57 4.13 6.80
C LEU A 1026 1.44 3.86 5.80
N ASP A 1027 0.23 3.64 6.30
CA ASP A 1027 -0.97 3.41 5.48
C ASP A 1027 -1.84 4.66 5.54
N ASP A 1028 -1.95 5.38 4.42
CA ASP A 1028 -2.68 6.64 4.31
C ASP A 1028 -4.16 6.36 3.99
N HIS A 1029 -5.03 6.67 4.95
CA HIS A 1029 -6.49 6.49 4.90
C HIS A 1029 -7.25 7.81 5.06
N GLY A 1030 -8.57 7.73 4.94
CA GLY A 1030 -9.48 8.79 5.25
C GLY A 1030 -10.79 8.34 5.89
N ILE A 1031 -11.47 9.29 6.52
CA ILE A 1031 -12.79 9.15 7.15
C ILE A 1031 -13.85 9.97 6.39
N PRO A 1032 -15.15 9.73 6.67
CA PRO A 1032 -16.22 10.54 6.11
C PRO A 1032 -15.94 12.05 6.18
N SER A 1033 -16.07 12.73 5.04
CA SER A 1033 -15.85 14.19 4.93
C SER A 1033 -16.96 15.02 5.56
N HIS A 1034 -18.14 14.41 5.74
CA HIS A 1034 -19.36 15.02 6.28
C HIS A 1034 -20.23 13.95 6.95
N GLU A 1035 -21.35 14.37 7.54
CA GLU A 1035 -22.27 13.51 8.28
C GLU A 1035 -22.62 12.22 7.52
N TRP A 1036 -22.50 11.10 8.22
CA TRP A 1036 -22.94 9.79 7.74
C TRP A 1036 -24.40 9.55 8.16
N LEU A 1037 -25.31 9.81 7.22
CA LEU A 1037 -26.75 9.65 7.39
C LEU A 1037 -27.22 8.27 6.93
N GLN A 1038 -28.10 7.64 7.70
CA GLN A 1038 -28.67 6.32 7.42
C GLN A 1038 -30.15 6.26 7.87
N PRO A 1039 -31.11 6.45 6.95
CA PRO A 1039 -32.56 6.62 7.21
C PRO A 1039 -33.24 5.40 7.87
N PHE A 1040 -32.79 4.18 7.54
CA PHE A 1040 -33.39 2.89 7.83
C PHE A 1040 -32.42 2.02 8.63
N SER A 1041 -31.17 2.44 8.76
CA SER A 1041 -30.18 1.86 9.69
C SER A 1041 -29.92 2.73 10.94
N GLY A 1042 -30.48 3.94 11.01
CA GLY A 1042 -30.32 4.88 12.13
C GLY A 1042 -29.02 5.69 12.05
N TYR A 1043 -28.83 6.67 12.94
CA TYR A 1043 -27.67 7.57 12.93
C TYR A 1043 -26.40 7.01 13.61
N SER A 1044 -26.41 5.72 13.93
CA SER A 1044 -25.27 4.99 14.48
C SER A 1044 -24.45 4.40 13.33
N SER A 1045 -23.14 4.27 13.49
CA SER A 1045 -22.36 3.46 12.55
C SER A 1045 -22.86 2.02 12.52
N PRO A 1046 -22.74 1.30 11.37
CA PRO A 1046 -23.17 -0.08 11.26
C PRO A 1046 -22.64 -0.94 12.43
N PRO A 1047 -23.41 -1.94 12.93
CA PRO A 1047 -23.01 -2.72 14.11
C PRO A 1047 -21.65 -3.42 14.03
N SER A 1048 -21.09 -3.57 12.82
CA SER A 1048 -19.72 -4.05 12.61
C SER A 1048 -18.64 -3.10 13.14
N PHE A 1049 -18.93 -1.81 13.31
CA PHE A 1049 -18.00 -0.81 13.82
C PHE A 1049 -18.18 -0.63 15.34
N PRO A 1050 -17.09 -0.74 16.14
CA PRO A 1050 -17.18 -0.61 17.59
C PRO A 1050 -17.43 0.82 18.07
N VAL A 1051 -16.96 1.81 17.28
CA VAL A 1051 -17.06 3.27 17.51
C VAL A 1051 -17.94 3.92 16.44
N SER A 1052 -18.30 5.20 16.65
CA SER A 1052 -19.12 5.97 15.72
C SER A 1052 -18.29 6.91 14.85
N TYR A 1053 -18.52 6.79 13.54
CA TYR A 1053 -18.06 7.68 12.46
C TYR A 1053 -19.18 8.61 11.94
N TRP A 1054 -20.21 8.86 12.77
CA TRP A 1054 -21.38 9.65 12.36
C TRP A 1054 -21.00 11.06 11.87
N ILE A 1055 -20.04 11.72 12.52
CA ILE A 1055 -19.51 13.02 12.12
C ILE A 1055 -17.98 12.99 12.03
N PRO A 1056 -17.37 13.82 11.17
CA PRO A 1056 -15.92 13.91 11.09
C PRO A 1056 -15.34 14.48 12.40
N HIS A 1057 -14.18 13.99 12.81
CA HIS A 1057 -13.65 14.24 14.16
C HIS A 1057 -12.21 14.75 14.21
N ALA A 1058 -11.53 14.83 13.08
CA ALA A 1058 -10.27 15.54 12.90
C ALA A 1058 -10.12 15.91 11.41
N GLN A 1059 -9.28 16.91 11.12
CA GLN A 1059 -8.67 17.03 9.79
C GLN A 1059 -7.63 15.93 9.57
N ILE A 1060 -6.88 15.59 10.62
CA ILE A 1060 -6.00 14.41 10.66
C ILE A 1060 -5.89 13.83 12.06
N TYR A 1061 -5.93 12.51 12.15
CA TYR A 1061 -5.52 11.75 13.34
C TYR A 1061 -4.66 10.54 12.93
N THR A 1062 -4.01 9.91 13.91
CA THR A 1062 -3.14 8.76 13.66
C THR A 1062 -3.58 7.55 14.47
N ILE A 1063 -3.45 6.36 13.91
CA ILE A 1063 -3.62 5.08 14.58
C ILE A 1063 -2.28 4.36 14.59
N TRP A 1064 -1.84 3.94 15.77
CA TRP A 1064 -0.60 3.20 15.95
C TRP A 1064 -0.94 1.76 16.29
N ARG A 1065 -0.51 0.81 15.44
CA ARG A 1065 -0.59 -0.60 15.77
C ARG A 1065 0.56 -0.93 16.70
N GLU A 1066 0.23 -1.20 17.95
CA GLU A 1066 1.19 -1.48 19.02
C GLU A 1066 1.06 -2.94 19.45
N LEU A 1067 2.20 -3.58 19.71
CA LEU A 1067 2.21 -4.94 20.21
C LEU A 1067 1.61 -4.98 21.63
N ASP A 1068 0.84 -6.02 21.94
CA ASP A 1068 0.24 -6.19 23.28
C ASP A 1068 1.33 -6.11 24.38
N SER A 1069 0.95 -5.62 25.57
CA SER A 1069 1.81 -5.19 26.72
C SER A 1069 3.01 -6.03 27.19
N SER A 1070 3.29 -7.18 26.57
CA SER A 1070 4.55 -7.93 26.73
C SER A 1070 5.69 -7.43 25.83
N ALA A 1071 5.42 -6.53 24.89
CA ALA A 1071 6.40 -5.95 23.98
C ALA A 1071 6.85 -4.53 24.42
N PRO A 1072 8.11 -4.14 24.14
CA PRO A 1072 8.57 -2.78 24.42
C PRO A 1072 7.76 -1.76 23.60
N PRO A 1073 7.45 -0.57 24.17
CA PRO A 1073 6.81 0.52 23.42
C PRO A 1073 7.68 0.92 22.22
N PRO A 1074 7.09 1.53 21.17
CA PRO A 1074 7.86 1.98 20.00
C PRO A 1074 9.04 2.87 20.45
N PRO A 1075 10.28 2.61 19.98
CA PRO A 1075 11.46 3.33 20.44
C PRO A 1075 11.49 4.82 20.05
N GLY A 1076 12.34 5.59 20.75
CA GLY A 1076 13.01 6.76 20.17
C GLY A 1076 12.19 8.04 19.92
N GLY A 1077 10.94 8.15 20.39
CA GLY A 1077 10.18 9.39 20.28
C GLY A 1077 9.55 9.67 18.90
N LEU A 1078 9.43 8.62 18.04
CA LEU A 1078 8.82 8.72 16.71
C LEU A 1078 7.38 9.27 16.77
N LEU A 1079 6.52 8.67 17.60
CA LEU A 1079 5.13 9.11 17.76
C LEU A 1079 5.07 10.59 18.14
N GLN A 1080 5.86 11.02 19.13
CA GLN A 1080 5.90 12.42 19.54
C GLN A 1080 6.45 13.34 18.44
N THR A 1081 7.38 12.87 17.62
CA THR A 1081 7.93 13.64 16.49
C THR A 1081 6.85 13.89 15.44
N VAL A 1082 6.13 12.84 15.05
CA VAL A 1082 4.99 12.93 14.11
C VAL A 1082 3.90 13.84 14.68
N SER A 1083 3.43 13.59 15.91
CA SER A 1083 2.38 14.39 16.53
C SER A 1083 2.77 15.87 16.68
N ARG A 1084 4.02 16.19 17.04
CA ARG A 1084 4.48 17.59 17.14
C ARG A 1084 4.56 18.28 15.80
N ILE A 1085 5.02 17.61 14.74
CA ILE A 1085 5.10 18.19 13.40
C ILE A 1085 3.69 18.50 12.87
N ILE A 1086 2.74 17.57 13.04
CA ILE A 1086 1.33 17.80 12.72
C ILE A 1086 0.77 18.97 13.54
N HIS A 1087 1.00 19.00 14.86
CA HIS A 1087 0.48 20.05 15.74
C HIS A 1087 1.14 21.42 15.55
N ALA A 1088 2.37 21.47 15.05
CA ALA A 1088 3.09 22.71 14.78
C ALA A 1088 2.49 23.50 13.62
N ASP A 1089 1.83 22.80 12.68
CA ASP A 1089 1.12 23.45 11.57
C ASP A 1089 -0.13 24.19 12.09
N PRO A 1090 -0.22 25.52 11.89
CA PRO A 1090 -1.30 26.32 12.47
C PRO A 1090 -2.66 26.04 11.83
N GLU A 1091 -2.71 25.67 10.55
CA GLU A 1091 -3.95 25.39 9.82
C GLU A 1091 -4.52 24.07 10.31
N ILE A 1092 -3.69 23.02 10.33
CA ILE A 1092 -4.08 21.70 10.83
C ILE A 1092 -4.50 21.76 12.29
N ARG A 1093 -3.71 22.44 13.15
CA ARG A 1093 -4.06 22.60 14.57
C ARG A 1093 -5.41 23.31 14.75
N GLY A 1094 -5.66 24.36 13.99
CA GLY A 1094 -6.91 25.12 14.04
C GLY A 1094 -8.13 24.25 13.70
N ARG A 1095 -8.05 23.56 12.55
CA ARG A 1095 -9.09 22.64 12.08
C ARG A 1095 -9.29 21.45 13.01
N ASN A 1096 -8.23 20.76 13.44
CA ASN A 1096 -8.34 19.64 14.39
C ASN A 1096 -9.01 20.07 15.69
N MET A 1097 -8.72 21.27 16.20
CA MET A 1097 -9.38 21.79 17.40
C MET A 1097 -10.85 22.10 17.16
N GLU A 1098 -11.22 22.60 15.98
CA GLU A 1098 -12.61 22.79 15.56
C GLU A 1098 -13.38 21.47 15.46
N PHE A 1099 -12.82 20.47 14.78
CA PHE A 1099 -13.39 19.12 14.70
C PHE A 1099 -13.51 18.47 16.07
N LEU A 1100 -12.49 18.56 16.92
CA LEU A 1100 -12.52 18.00 18.27
C LEU A 1100 -13.63 18.63 19.12
N LYS A 1101 -13.78 19.96 19.11
CA LYS A 1101 -14.88 20.64 19.83
C LYS A 1101 -16.25 20.14 19.37
N ARG A 1102 -16.44 20.02 18.05
CA ARG A 1102 -17.68 19.49 17.45
C ARG A 1102 -17.93 18.05 17.87
N TYR A 1103 -16.92 17.19 17.79
CA TYR A 1103 -16.99 15.78 18.17
C TYR A 1103 -17.34 15.60 19.66
N LEU A 1104 -16.76 16.46 20.51
CA LEU A 1104 -17.08 16.49 21.93
C LEU A 1104 -18.53 16.90 22.19
N LYS A 1105 -18.97 18.00 21.55
CA LYS A 1105 -20.30 18.59 21.74
C LYS A 1105 -21.44 17.68 21.26
N TRP A 1106 -21.31 17.10 20.07
CA TRP A 1106 -22.38 16.35 19.43
C TRP A 1106 -22.35 14.85 19.74
N GLY A 1107 -21.18 14.27 20.02
CA GLY A 1107 -20.99 12.84 20.25
C GLY A 1107 -20.56 12.49 21.67
N ASN A 1108 -19.31 12.80 22.02
CA ASN A 1108 -18.65 12.33 23.26
C ASN A 1108 -19.40 12.73 24.54
N ALA A 1109 -19.96 13.93 24.60
CA ALA A 1109 -20.71 14.41 25.77
C ALA A 1109 -21.90 13.52 26.15
N PHE A 1110 -22.45 12.76 25.19
CA PHE A 1110 -23.59 11.88 25.39
C PHE A 1110 -23.22 10.39 25.41
N SER A 1111 -22.21 9.98 24.65
CA SER A 1111 -21.79 8.58 24.52
C SER A 1111 -20.27 8.47 24.37
N PRO A 1112 -19.48 8.74 25.43
CA PRO A 1112 -18.01 8.78 25.34
C PRO A 1112 -17.39 7.44 24.92
N GLU A 1113 -18.06 6.33 25.19
CA GLU A 1113 -17.66 4.98 24.75
C GLU A 1113 -17.82 4.75 23.25
N LYS A 1114 -18.77 5.46 22.60
CA LYS A 1114 -18.98 5.42 21.15
C LYS A 1114 -18.18 6.47 20.40
N PHE A 1115 -17.81 7.56 21.07
CA PHE A 1115 -17.01 8.66 20.52
C PHE A 1115 -15.75 8.88 21.35
N PRO A 1116 -14.83 7.90 21.42
CA PRO A 1116 -13.64 8.01 22.28
C PRO A 1116 -12.69 9.11 21.78
N VAL A 1117 -12.01 9.79 22.71
CA VAL A 1117 -10.99 10.80 22.38
C VAL A 1117 -9.74 10.52 23.18
N THR A 1118 -8.64 10.31 22.46
CA THR A 1118 -7.30 10.19 23.05
C THR A 1118 -6.37 11.08 22.25
N THR A 1119 -5.51 11.85 22.93
CA THR A 1119 -4.60 12.79 22.26
C THR A 1119 -3.16 12.62 22.70
N VAL A 1120 -2.23 12.87 21.78
CA VAL A 1120 -0.79 13.03 22.06
C VAL A 1120 -0.31 14.30 21.39
N ASP A 1121 0.36 15.17 22.15
CA ASP A 1121 0.82 16.49 21.70
C ASP A 1121 -0.27 17.31 20.98
N GLY A 1122 -1.53 17.17 21.41
CA GLY A 1122 -2.68 17.90 20.84
C GLY A 1122 -3.26 17.34 19.53
N VAL A 1123 -2.77 16.19 19.07
CA VAL A 1123 -3.32 15.45 17.91
C VAL A 1123 -4.10 14.23 18.42
N ILE A 1124 -5.25 13.92 17.82
CA ILE A 1124 -5.98 12.69 18.17
C ILE A 1124 -5.11 11.49 17.76
N THR A 1125 -4.94 10.55 18.67
CA THR A 1125 -4.04 9.41 18.49
C THR A 1125 -4.64 8.17 19.12
N TYR A 1126 -5.00 7.18 18.30
CA TYR A 1126 -5.48 5.88 18.75
C TYR A 1126 -4.35 4.86 18.74
N ARG A 1127 -4.48 3.85 19.61
CA ARG A 1127 -3.56 2.71 19.71
C ARG A 1127 -4.35 1.44 19.55
N TRP A 1128 -3.97 0.62 18.58
CA TRP A 1128 -4.58 -0.67 18.32
C TRP A 1128 -3.63 -1.77 18.76
N SER A 1129 -4.09 -2.57 19.72
CA SER A 1129 -3.35 -3.70 20.25
C SER A 1129 -3.25 -4.80 19.19
N VAL A 1130 -2.05 -5.29 18.93
CA VAL A 1130 -1.76 -6.37 17.98
C VAL A 1130 -1.01 -7.50 18.69
N THR A 1131 -1.59 -8.69 18.66
CA THR A 1131 -0.92 -9.90 19.14
C THR A 1131 0.10 -10.38 18.09
N PRO A 1132 1.39 -10.53 18.44
CA PRO A 1132 2.38 -11.07 17.51
C PRO A 1132 2.02 -12.50 17.06
N SER A 1133 2.05 -12.76 15.75
CA SER A 1133 1.77 -14.08 15.19
C SER A 1133 2.37 -14.23 13.78
N PRO A 1134 2.97 -15.39 13.43
CA PRO A 1134 3.36 -15.70 12.07
C PRO A 1134 2.21 -15.64 11.06
N SER A 1135 0.95 -15.73 11.50
CA SER A 1135 -0.25 -15.60 10.65
C SER A 1135 -0.87 -14.21 10.67
N SER A 1136 -0.26 -13.23 11.37
CA SER A 1136 -0.76 -11.86 11.41
C SER A 1136 -0.78 -11.24 10.01
N THR A 1137 -1.79 -10.43 9.75
CA THR A 1137 -1.96 -9.67 8.51
C THR A 1137 -1.34 -8.27 8.59
N THR A 1138 -0.94 -7.83 9.79
CA THR A 1138 -0.23 -6.56 10.02
C THR A 1138 1.29 -6.77 9.93
N PHE A 1139 2.03 -5.74 9.52
CA PHE A 1139 3.49 -5.85 9.39
C PHE A 1139 4.14 -6.01 10.77
N ILE A 1140 3.73 -5.18 11.74
CA ILE A 1140 4.30 -5.23 13.10
C ILE A 1140 3.93 -6.51 13.85
N GLY A 1141 2.70 -7.01 13.67
CA GLY A 1141 2.26 -8.26 14.30
C GLY A 1141 2.95 -9.49 13.69
N ARG A 1142 3.25 -9.47 12.40
CA ARG A 1142 3.94 -10.59 11.74
C ARG A 1142 5.45 -10.58 11.95
N TYR A 1143 6.05 -9.39 11.97
CA TYR A 1143 7.50 -9.22 12.09
C TYR A 1143 7.88 -8.28 13.26
N PRO A 1144 7.53 -8.65 14.50
CA PRO A 1144 7.65 -7.79 15.69
C PRO A 1144 9.10 -7.46 16.07
N LYS A 1145 10.06 -8.31 15.68
CA LYS A 1145 11.49 -8.08 15.92
C LYS A 1145 12.14 -7.15 14.88
N TRP A 1146 11.36 -6.68 13.92
CA TRP A 1146 11.88 -6.07 12.71
C TRP A 1146 11.23 -4.73 12.43
N VAL A 1147 9.91 -4.70 12.37
CA VAL A 1147 9.11 -3.51 12.08
C VAL A 1147 9.10 -2.64 13.32
N THR A 1148 9.53 -1.39 13.15
CA THR A 1148 9.59 -0.38 14.22
C THR A 1148 8.23 0.26 14.46
N ALA A 1149 7.49 0.55 13.39
CA ALA A 1149 6.15 1.11 13.48
C ALA A 1149 5.27 0.70 12.28
N ASP A 1150 3.99 0.50 12.57
CA ASP A 1150 2.92 0.24 11.60
C ASP A 1150 1.81 1.25 11.94
N ILE A 1151 1.71 2.29 11.11
CA ILE A 1151 0.99 3.53 11.37
C ILE A 1151 -0.09 3.69 10.32
N VAL A 1152 -1.29 4.10 10.73
CA VAL A 1152 -2.35 4.56 9.83
C VAL A 1152 -2.57 6.05 10.07
N THR A 1153 -2.65 6.85 9.02
CA THR A 1153 -3.15 8.24 9.10
C THR A 1153 -4.55 8.30 8.55
N GLU A 1154 -5.38 9.13 9.15
CA GLU A 1154 -6.80 9.26 8.80
C GLU A 1154 -7.15 10.73 8.70
N VAL A 1155 -7.54 11.18 7.49
CA VAL A 1155 -7.94 12.57 7.20
C VAL A 1155 -9.40 12.65 6.80
N ASN A 1156 -10.06 13.82 6.86
CA ASN A 1156 -11.48 13.99 6.50
C ASN A 1156 -11.73 13.97 4.97
N ASP A 1157 -11.37 12.85 4.35
CA ASP A 1157 -11.23 12.67 2.91
C ASP A 1157 -12.50 12.24 2.20
N GLU A 1158 -13.20 11.19 2.65
CA GLU A 1158 -13.99 10.31 1.77
C GLU A 1158 -14.77 11.07 0.68
N THR A 1159 -14.15 11.09 -0.51
CA THR A 1159 -14.51 11.85 -1.73
C THR A 1159 -14.58 13.39 -1.58
N VAL A 1160 -13.48 14.04 -1.17
CA VAL A 1160 -13.32 15.51 -1.22
C VAL A 1160 -12.72 16.01 -2.54
N HIS A 1161 -13.00 17.28 -2.86
CA HIS A 1161 -12.56 17.96 -4.08
C HIS A 1161 -12.13 19.41 -3.79
N GLY A 1162 -11.37 20.02 -4.70
CA GLY A 1162 -11.01 21.44 -4.63
C GLY A 1162 -10.21 21.81 -3.38
N ASP A 1163 -10.59 22.92 -2.72
CA ASP A 1163 -9.91 23.41 -1.51
C ASP A 1163 -9.90 22.33 -0.39
N ALA A 1164 -10.97 21.58 -0.21
CA ALA A 1164 -11.04 20.53 0.81
C ALA A 1164 -10.03 19.40 0.53
N LEU A 1165 -9.86 19.01 -0.74
CA LEU A 1165 -8.85 18.03 -1.16
C LEU A 1165 -7.42 18.55 -0.88
N PHE A 1166 -7.15 19.82 -1.18
CA PHE A 1166 -5.86 20.43 -0.89
C PHE A 1166 -5.54 20.42 0.61
N GLU A 1167 -6.51 20.77 1.46
CA GLU A 1167 -6.36 20.79 2.92
C GLU A 1167 -6.03 19.41 3.49
N VAL A 1168 -6.64 18.33 2.99
CA VAL A 1168 -6.37 16.97 3.50
C VAL A 1168 -5.09 16.36 2.93
N VAL A 1169 -4.71 16.71 1.70
CA VAL A 1169 -3.39 16.34 1.13
C VAL A 1169 -2.27 16.95 1.94
N HIS A 1170 -2.36 18.24 2.27
CA HIS A 1170 -1.40 18.92 3.15
C HIS A 1170 -1.28 18.24 4.52
N ALA A 1171 -2.38 17.70 5.04
CA ALA A 1171 -2.37 16.99 6.32
C ALA A 1171 -1.59 15.67 6.26
N HIS A 1172 -1.76 14.86 5.20
CA HIS A 1172 -0.92 13.68 4.95
C HIS A 1172 0.56 14.07 4.80
N ASP A 1173 0.86 15.13 4.03
CA ASP A 1173 2.23 15.59 3.81
C ASP A 1173 2.95 15.92 5.14
N LYS A 1174 2.23 16.48 6.13
CA LYS A 1174 2.78 16.71 7.48
C LYS A 1174 3.04 15.43 8.27
N ALA A 1175 2.22 14.40 8.10
CA ALA A 1175 2.51 13.10 8.69
C ALA A 1175 3.75 12.46 8.03
N HIS A 1176 3.88 12.55 6.71
CA HIS A 1176 5.06 12.08 5.97
C HIS A 1176 6.33 12.82 6.41
N GLU A 1177 6.27 14.15 6.50
CA GLU A 1177 7.34 14.99 7.03
C GLU A 1177 7.76 14.55 8.44
N GLY A 1178 6.78 14.24 9.29
CA GLY A 1178 6.98 13.72 10.65
C GLY A 1178 7.83 12.45 10.68
N VAL A 1179 7.43 11.45 9.89
CA VAL A 1179 8.12 10.15 9.82
C VAL A 1179 9.51 10.31 9.19
N LEU A 1180 9.62 11.04 8.09
CA LEU A 1180 10.89 11.28 7.40
C LEU A 1180 11.89 12.07 8.25
N THR A 1181 11.42 13.05 9.01
CA THR A 1181 12.27 13.82 9.94
C THR A 1181 12.87 12.91 11.00
N TRP A 1182 12.06 12.04 11.60
CA TRP A 1182 12.56 11.08 12.59
C TRP A 1182 13.55 10.10 11.95
N LEU A 1183 13.18 9.47 10.83
CA LEU A 1183 14.04 8.52 10.11
C LEU A 1183 15.37 9.11 9.66
N SER A 1184 15.39 10.38 9.26
CA SER A 1184 16.61 11.09 8.84
C SER A 1184 17.58 11.33 10.00
N GLY A 1185 17.07 11.35 11.24
CA GLY A 1185 17.87 11.43 12.47
C GLY A 1185 18.42 10.07 12.93
N VAL A 1186 17.88 8.95 12.42
CA VAL A 1186 18.32 7.61 12.79
C VAL A 1186 19.58 7.21 12.02
N SER A 1187 20.58 6.70 12.74
CA SER A 1187 21.79 6.13 12.15
C SER A 1187 21.88 4.64 12.51
N PRO A 1188 21.48 3.74 11.59
CA PRO A 1188 21.48 2.31 11.89
C PRO A 1188 22.86 1.81 12.29
N GLN A 1189 22.92 1.09 13.41
CA GLN A 1189 24.17 0.52 13.91
C GLN A 1189 24.40 -0.83 13.22
N LEU A 1190 25.50 -0.92 12.46
CA LEU A 1190 25.94 -2.15 11.82
C LEU A 1190 26.98 -2.85 12.69
N GLN A 1191 26.80 -4.14 12.88
CA GLN A 1191 27.72 -5.02 13.59
C GLN A 1191 28.30 -6.02 12.61
N ARG A 1192 29.62 -6.16 12.60
CA ARG A 1192 30.31 -7.24 11.90
C ARG A 1192 30.33 -8.46 12.80
N ILE A 1193 29.90 -9.60 12.27
CA ILE A 1193 29.87 -10.88 12.98
C ILE A 1193 30.80 -11.84 12.25
N GLY A 1194 31.78 -12.37 12.98
CA GLY A 1194 32.69 -13.41 12.51
C GLY A 1194 32.54 -14.68 13.35
N HIS A 1195 32.49 -15.82 12.69
CA HIS A 1195 32.52 -17.13 13.33
C HIS A 1195 33.45 -18.06 12.55
N SER A 1196 34.23 -18.89 13.24
CA SER A 1196 35.10 -19.87 12.60
C SER A 1196 34.80 -21.28 13.11
N GLU A 1197 34.55 -22.20 12.19
CA GLU A 1197 34.35 -23.62 12.46
C GLU A 1197 35.04 -24.46 11.37
N GLN A 1198 35.75 -25.52 11.78
CA GLN A 1198 36.31 -26.56 10.88
C GLN A 1198 37.14 -26.05 9.67
N GLY A 1199 37.90 -24.95 9.83
CA GLY A 1199 38.76 -24.42 8.76
C GLY A 1199 38.06 -23.46 7.79
N PHE A 1200 36.85 -22.99 8.13
CA PHE A 1200 36.12 -21.97 7.37
C PHE A 1200 35.83 -20.75 8.26
N ALA A 1201 35.73 -19.58 7.64
CA ALA A 1201 35.34 -18.34 8.31
C ALA A 1201 34.00 -17.86 7.75
N ARG A 1202 32.97 -17.86 8.60
CA ARG A 1202 31.67 -17.24 8.32
C ARG A 1202 31.74 -15.79 8.75
N ILE A 1203 31.49 -14.87 7.83
CA ILE A 1203 31.53 -13.45 8.15
C ILE A 1203 30.30 -12.77 7.61
N GLY A 1204 29.69 -11.90 8.39
CA GLY A 1204 28.57 -11.11 7.95
C GLY A 1204 28.43 -9.76 8.61
N LEU A 1205 27.40 -9.08 8.15
CA LEU A 1205 26.95 -7.79 8.63
C LEU A 1205 25.51 -7.93 9.12
N GLU A 1206 25.29 -7.53 10.36
CA GLU A 1206 23.98 -7.38 10.95
C GLU A 1206 23.69 -5.93 11.29
N ARG A 1207 22.41 -5.61 11.38
CA ARG A 1207 21.91 -4.31 11.80
C ARG A 1207 20.95 -4.52 12.95
N ASN A 1208 21.06 -3.66 13.97
CA ASN A 1208 20.07 -3.66 15.04
C ASN A 1208 18.68 -3.30 14.47
N ARG A 1209 17.67 -4.11 14.80
CA ARG A 1209 16.25 -3.85 14.57
C ARG A 1209 15.45 -4.30 15.80
N PRO A 1210 14.28 -3.69 16.10
CA PRO A 1210 13.75 -2.45 15.50
C PRO A 1210 14.69 -1.25 15.68
N LEU A 1211 14.44 -0.14 14.98
CA LEU A 1211 15.26 1.07 15.08
C LEU A 1211 15.11 1.69 16.49
N GLU A 1212 16.21 2.12 17.11
CA GLU A 1212 16.26 2.74 18.45
C GLU A 1212 16.46 4.26 18.41
#